data_AF-A0A139AKH2-F1
#
_entry.id   AF-A0A139AKH2-F1
#
_cell.length_a   1.000
_cell.length_b   1.000
_cell.length_c   1.000
_cell.angle_alpha   90.00
_cell.angle_beta   90.00
_cell.angle_gamma   90.00
#
_symmetry.space_group_name_H-M   'P 1'
#
loop_
_entity.id
_entity.type
_entity.pdbx_description
1 polymer ?
#
loop_
_entity_poly.entity_id
_entity_poly.type
_entity_poly.pdbx_seq_one_letter_code
_entity_poly.pdbx_strand_id
1 'polypeptide(L)'
;MPCQRKKSEFESKVQSTSTWSFPLLNLPAELIIHVGHFATSTRLGFPTGALNKHLVTLFGSATSIATRAENYHASRVGAVLGEIRRLGAVGKAGSTPDSGRPKVIKTLLDRGIPDHEDLDRIFRQAAQSGALQIVQMMVQDYGGIQLISSQPIRQENPLAKAIKERHDAVALYLLSLNHREDSLYAPEDLESALRVAVAKDAKVLVQALVPHLAPFSIVLSQCLFSAAVTKRSPSLVEAIISSARTANYTLHPDCIGDALKRVSVHGNVAVVKVLMENLKDDFMPGTLDRVIGIAEVLGRGEVAKLLKKYLQCELTTTSPSIISTGFKNARVLPLPFPSEPDATPVPASSLIPFYHPPHSKAPAPLTITTLSELLFYSLSVSAWKNGGPGDKGAYALRCNPSSGNLHPVECYVIGKGLDAAATVGNVVGVWHYAPDDHVLEERGTAKEGAELWTKVGQTLDGGPHAEHGLILCALTSVTFREVWKYGIRGWRYCQLDVGHAIACLSLSASLLGWSCRLLHARSLTIGNLVGAHLPDQFVRGEEEEPCCLLAIGPRQVSGTKVTIGSEQDLDSALAELATLVDFGNTGPTELSPTGVRWSYPQIEVVSKLTQREDLTTDPGDLSPAGLIQPPPIVSTLESQTILNPQSAIRIRRSTTEMSTGDGALPLSTFHSLLARTVPHLAWSAEPDAERQQPWSVLSDDFVDVHLVIAVHEVEGLAKGLYLLVRSPLQSSDTPSVLKHFLHANPTLVANAAPLQLYLIKEGYFARVMGGLSCMQDIARDGHFSLAMIGRVPSDEVGTPRYRRVFWEAGMLGQVLYHEATMRGGSATGIGCYFDDAVAGVAGLNGGDGEGTGSGALGGEFQVLYHFSVGVSREDERVRRGDPYSVVKGMDRTAPRQTA
;
A
#
# COMPACT_ATOMS: atom_id res chain seq x y z
N MET A 1 -63.84 31.58 -86.95
CA MET A 1 -64.62 32.80 -86.62
C MET A 1 -66.10 32.51 -86.88
N PRO A 2 -67.05 33.08 -86.13
CA PRO A 2 -67.27 32.85 -84.69
C PRO A 2 -68.79 32.77 -84.34
N CYS A 3 -69.13 32.44 -83.09
CA CYS A 3 -70.29 32.95 -82.31
C CYS A 3 -70.48 32.04 -81.08
N GLN A 4 -69.98 32.37 -79.89
CA GLN A 4 -70.52 33.31 -78.90
C GLN A 4 -72.05 33.30 -78.69
N ARG A 5 -72.42 32.92 -77.46
CA ARG A 5 -73.57 33.31 -76.63
C ARG A 5 -74.95 32.68 -76.87
N LYS A 6 -75.35 31.88 -75.88
CA LYS A 6 -76.57 31.95 -75.01
C LYS A 6 -76.59 30.62 -74.23
N LYS A 7 -76.30 30.45 -72.92
CA LYS A 7 -76.43 31.24 -71.69
C LYS A 7 -77.79 31.95 -71.59
N SER A 8 -78.87 31.17 -71.40
CA SER A 8 -80.04 31.57 -70.57
C SER A 8 -81.29 30.66 -70.68
N GLU A 9 -81.26 29.48 -71.33
CA GLU A 9 -82.51 28.70 -71.55
C GLU A 9 -82.48 27.23 -71.07
N PHE A 10 -81.61 26.90 -70.13
CA PHE A 10 -81.65 25.61 -69.42
C PHE A 10 -81.63 25.77 -67.89
N GLU A 11 -82.16 26.89 -67.39
CA GLU A 11 -82.21 27.23 -65.95
C GLU A 11 -83.59 27.03 -65.31
N SER A 12 -84.57 26.37 -65.96
CA SER A 12 -85.92 26.23 -65.38
C SER A 12 -86.48 24.82 -65.24
N LYS A 13 -85.72 23.75 -65.54
CA LYS A 13 -86.25 22.37 -65.42
C LYS A 13 -85.19 21.29 -65.10
N VAL A 14 -84.43 21.47 -64.00
CA VAL A 14 -83.92 20.33 -63.20
C VAL A 14 -83.80 20.78 -61.74
N GLN A 15 -84.95 20.92 -61.07
CA GLN A 15 -85.01 20.66 -59.63
C GLN A 15 -85.18 19.14 -59.47
N SER A 16 -84.43 18.56 -58.54
CA SER A 16 -84.29 17.12 -58.26
C SER A 16 -83.33 16.32 -59.15
N THR A 17 -82.05 16.67 -59.08
CA THR A 17 -81.05 15.60 -58.95
C THR A 17 -80.24 15.94 -57.71
N SER A 18 -80.44 15.17 -56.64
CA SER A 18 -79.48 15.04 -55.57
C SER A 18 -78.10 14.94 -56.23
N THR A 19 -77.27 15.97 -56.09
CA THR A 19 -75.85 15.82 -56.34
C THR A 19 -75.38 14.81 -55.32
N TRP A 20 -75.34 13.54 -55.72
CA TRP A 20 -74.53 12.54 -55.04
C TRP A 20 -73.10 13.03 -55.23
N SER A 21 -72.66 13.95 -54.37
CA SER A 21 -71.25 14.20 -54.17
C SER A 21 -70.74 12.89 -53.56
N PHE A 22 -70.28 11.98 -54.41
CA PHE A 22 -69.56 10.81 -53.95
C PHE A 22 -68.31 11.37 -53.27
N PRO A 23 -68.24 11.45 -51.93
CA PRO A 23 -67.11 12.06 -51.28
C PRO A 23 -66.03 11.00 -51.36
N LEU A 24 -65.25 11.00 -52.44
CA LEU A 24 -64.11 10.11 -52.63
C LEU A 24 -63.14 10.17 -51.42
N LEU A 25 -63.18 11.27 -50.66
CA LEU A 25 -62.45 11.50 -49.42
C LEU A 25 -63.05 10.81 -48.18
N ASN A 26 -64.25 10.21 -48.26
CA ASN A 26 -64.87 9.46 -47.17
C ASN A 26 -64.72 7.95 -47.33
N LEU A 27 -64.07 7.49 -48.40
CA LEU A 27 -63.83 6.07 -48.63
C LEU A 27 -62.63 5.57 -47.80
N PRO A 28 -62.67 4.35 -47.25
CA PRO A 28 -61.53 3.69 -46.61
C PRO A 28 -60.31 3.64 -47.54
N ALA A 29 -59.11 3.73 -46.96
CA ALA A 29 -57.85 3.78 -47.71
C ALA A 29 -57.67 2.55 -48.61
N GLU A 30 -58.12 1.38 -48.16
CA GLU A 30 -58.09 0.14 -48.93
C GLU A 30 -58.95 0.25 -50.18
N LEU A 31 -60.16 0.82 -50.07
CA LEU A 31 -61.07 1.03 -51.21
C LEU A 31 -60.50 2.04 -52.22
N ILE A 32 -59.82 3.09 -51.76
CA ILE A 32 -59.17 4.06 -52.64
C ILE A 32 -57.97 3.42 -53.37
N ILE A 33 -57.18 2.59 -52.69
CA ILE A 33 -56.07 1.85 -53.29
C ILE A 33 -56.61 0.84 -54.33
N HIS A 34 -57.69 0.14 -54.03
CA HIS A 34 -58.35 -0.75 -54.98
C HIS A 34 -58.96 0.00 -56.16
N VAL A 35 -59.55 1.19 -55.95
CA VAL A 35 -60.02 2.07 -57.03
C VAL A 35 -58.85 2.59 -57.87
N GLY A 36 -57.72 2.92 -57.25
CA GLY A 36 -56.49 3.33 -57.94
C GLY A 36 -55.84 2.20 -58.74
N HIS A 37 -55.76 1.00 -58.19
CA HIS A 37 -55.32 -0.22 -58.88
C HIS A 37 -56.29 -0.56 -60.03
N PHE A 38 -57.60 -0.48 -59.80
CA PHE A 38 -58.61 -0.68 -60.83
C PHE A 38 -58.45 0.33 -61.97
N ALA A 39 -58.31 1.62 -61.65
CA ALA A 39 -58.12 2.69 -62.63
C ALA A 39 -56.78 2.62 -63.40
N THR A 40 -55.75 1.98 -62.84
CA THR A 40 -54.45 1.79 -63.51
C THR A 40 -54.33 0.46 -64.26
N SER A 41 -55.05 -0.59 -63.84
CA SER A 41 -54.98 -1.94 -64.43
C SER A 41 -56.07 -2.23 -65.46
N THR A 42 -57.20 -1.50 -65.43
CA THR A 42 -58.27 -1.64 -66.44
C THR A 42 -58.29 -0.45 -67.39
N ARG A 43 -58.20 -0.72 -68.71
CA ARG A 43 -58.40 0.27 -69.79
C ARG A 43 -59.87 0.68 -69.91
N LEU A 44 -60.49 1.15 -68.83
CA LEU A 44 -61.75 1.89 -68.93
C LEU A 44 -61.40 3.35 -69.24
N GLY A 45 -61.91 3.84 -70.38
CA GLY A 45 -61.52 5.10 -71.00
C GLY A 45 -61.80 6.36 -70.18
N PHE A 46 -60.91 6.68 -69.24
CA PHE A 46 -60.69 8.04 -68.76
C PHE A 46 -59.23 8.44 -68.98
N PRO A 47 -58.87 9.00 -70.16
CA PRO A 47 -57.51 9.42 -70.42
C PRO A 47 -57.46 10.95 -70.33
N THR A 48 -57.00 11.48 -69.20
CA THR A 48 -56.06 12.60 -69.32
C THR A 48 -55.00 12.44 -68.26
N GLY A 49 -53.74 12.68 -68.64
CA GLY A 49 -52.69 12.96 -67.66
C GLY A 49 -53.12 14.07 -66.69
N ALA A 50 -54.03 14.96 -67.10
CA ALA A 50 -54.66 15.97 -66.25
C ALA A 50 -55.58 15.40 -65.15
N LEU A 51 -56.47 14.44 -65.42
CA LEU A 51 -57.31 13.83 -64.37
C LEU A 51 -56.47 12.99 -63.42
N ASN A 52 -55.51 12.18 -63.92
CA ASN A 52 -54.60 11.46 -63.03
C ASN A 52 -53.72 12.43 -62.23
N LYS A 53 -53.20 13.50 -62.82
CA LYS A 53 -52.46 14.54 -62.10
C LYS A 53 -53.36 15.27 -61.10
N HIS A 54 -54.63 15.49 -61.42
CA HIS A 54 -55.61 16.13 -60.54
C HIS A 54 -56.01 15.22 -59.38
N LEU A 55 -56.26 13.92 -59.62
CA LEU A 55 -56.54 12.93 -58.58
C LEU A 55 -55.31 12.67 -57.72
N VAL A 56 -54.11 12.58 -58.30
CA VAL A 56 -52.83 12.51 -57.55
C VAL A 56 -52.62 13.78 -56.72
N THR A 57 -52.97 14.96 -57.24
CA THR A 57 -52.91 16.21 -56.46
C THR A 57 -53.97 16.25 -55.37
N LEU A 58 -55.19 15.80 -55.67
CA LEU A 58 -56.33 15.79 -54.76
C LEU A 58 -56.09 14.81 -53.62
N PHE A 59 -55.65 13.58 -53.90
CA PHE A 59 -55.37 12.53 -52.92
C PHE A 59 -53.98 12.61 -52.29
N GLY A 60 -53.02 13.26 -52.95
CA GLY A 60 -51.65 13.44 -52.47
C GLY A 60 -51.43 14.72 -51.65
N SER A 61 -52.40 15.65 -51.64
CA SER A 61 -52.31 16.85 -50.81
C SER A 61 -52.38 16.51 -49.33
N ALA A 62 -51.54 17.15 -48.52
CA ALA A 62 -51.48 16.95 -47.07
C ALA A 62 -52.85 17.13 -46.40
N THR A 63 -53.59 18.15 -46.84
CA THR A 63 -54.94 18.51 -46.40
C THR A 63 -55.95 17.38 -46.63
N SER A 64 -55.89 16.69 -47.78
CA SER A 64 -56.81 15.59 -48.10
C SER A 64 -56.49 14.33 -47.31
N ILE A 65 -55.21 14.04 -47.11
CA ILE A 65 -54.74 12.87 -46.37
C ILE A 65 -55.09 13.04 -44.89
N ALA A 66 -54.89 14.25 -44.35
CA ALA A 66 -55.30 14.60 -42.99
C ALA A 66 -56.81 14.36 -42.76
N THR A 67 -57.68 14.86 -43.65
CA THR A 67 -59.13 14.64 -43.55
C THR A 67 -59.51 13.15 -43.59
N ARG A 68 -58.85 12.35 -44.44
CA ARG A 68 -59.08 10.89 -44.48
C ARG A 68 -58.63 10.19 -43.21
N ALA A 69 -57.49 10.62 -42.65
CA ALA A 69 -56.97 10.05 -41.41
C ALA A 69 -57.89 10.37 -40.22
N GLU A 70 -58.45 11.58 -40.14
CA GLU A 70 -59.45 11.96 -39.13
C GLU A 70 -60.73 11.11 -39.21
N ASN A 71 -61.16 10.74 -40.41
CA ASN A 71 -62.35 9.89 -40.60
C ASN A 71 -62.10 8.41 -40.28
N TYR A 72 -60.86 7.94 -40.43
CA TYR A 72 -60.50 6.53 -40.21
C TYR A 72 -60.22 6.21 -38.74
N HIS A 73 -59.60 7.14 -38.01
CA HIS A 73 -59.23 6.93 -36.61
C HIS A 73 -60.29 7.50 -35.67
N ALA A 74 -60.53 6.84 -34.53
CA ALA A 74 -61.51 7.28 -33.53
C ALA A 74 -61.18 8.64 -32.88
N SER A 75 -59.94 9.12 -33.02
CA SER A 75 -59.52 10.44 -32.56
C SER A 75 -58.43 11.00 -33.46
N ARG A 76 -58.31 12.34 -33.49
CA ARG A 76 -57.25 13.06 -34.23
C ARG A 76 -55.85 12.67 -33.75
N VAL A 77 -55.66 12.48 -32.46
CA VAL A 77 -54.39 11.99 -31.90
C VAL A 77 -54.10 10.57 -32.36
N GLY A 78 -55.13 9.71 -32.45
CA GLY A 78 -55.03 8.39 -33.07
C GLY A 78 -54.57 8.46 -34.52
N ALA A 79 -55.07 9.44 -35.29
CA ALA A 79 -54.65 9.70 -36.66
C ALA A 79 -53.17 10.11 -36.76
N VAL A 80 -52.71 11.04 -35.91
CA VAL A 80 -51.31 11.47 -35.85
C VAL A 80 -50.39 10.30 -35.48
N LEU A 81 -50.72 9.55 -34.42
CA LEU A 81 -49.94 8.38 -34.00
C LEU A 81 -49.92 7.27 -35.06
N GLY A 82 -51.02 7.12 -35.81
CA GLY A 82 -51.12 6.21 -36.95
C GLY A 82 -50.16 6.59 -38.07
N GLU A 83 -50.08 7.87 -38.44
CA GLU A 83 -49.16 8.36 -39.47
C GLU A 83 -47.69 8.27 -39.06
N ILE A 84 -47.37 8.55 -37.79
CA ILE A 84 -46.01 8.39 -37.26
C ILE A 84 -45.57 6.92 -37.29
N ARG A 85 -46.45 5.99 -36.91
CA ARG A 85 -46.15 4.55 -36.99
C ARG A 85 -45.93 4.09 -38.43
N ARG A 86 -46.68 4.64 -39.39
CA ARG A 86 -46.48 4.38 -40.81
C ARG A 86 -45.12 4.89 -41.30
N LEU A 87 -44.66 6.06 -40.85
CA LEU A 87 -43.30 6.54 -41.14
C LEU A 87 -42.21 5.58 -40.64
N GLY A 88 -42.35 5.06 -39.42
CA GLY A 88 -41.40 4.10 -38.86
C GLY A 88 -41.39 2.74 -39.57
N ALA A 89 -42.54 2.27 -40.06
CA ALA A 89 -42.65 1.01 -40.81
C ALA A 89 -42.01 1.09 -42.21
N VAL A 90 -42.15 2.23 -42.89
CA VAL A 90 -41.59 2.49 -44.23
C VAL A 90 -40.04 2.56 -44.17
N GLY A 91 -39.48 3.10 -43.08
CA GLY A 91 -38.02 3.16 -42.87
C GLY A 91 -37.33 1.78 -42.70
N LYS A 92 -38.05 0.75 -42.23
CA LYS A 92 -37.51 -0.62 -42.11
C LYS A 92 -37.52 -1.41 -43.43
N ALA A 93 -38.27 -0.95 -44.43
CA ALA A 93 -38.45 -1.64 -45.72
C ALA A 93 -37.55 -1.10 -46.85
N GLY A 94 -36.61 -0.19 -46.56
CA GLY A 94 -35.64 0.32 -47.54
C GLY A 94 -36.22 1.26 -48.62
N SER A 95 -37.46 1.72 -48.48
CA SER A 95 -38.10 2.64 -49.42
C SER A 95 -37.73 4.11 -49.17
N THR A 96 -37.74 4.93 -50.24
CA THR A 96 -37.44 6.37 -50.24
C THR A 96 -38.22 7.14 -49.15
N PRO A 97 -37.59 8.13 -48.48
CA PRO A 97 -38.25 8.92 -47.44
C PRO A 97 -39.47 9.65 -48.01
N ASP A 98 -40.65 9.34 -47.48
CA ASP A 98 -41.93 9.89 -47.94
C ASP A 98 -42.05 11.38 -47.53
N SER A 99 -41.54 12.27 -48.38
CA SER A 99 -41.39 13.73 -48.14
C SER A 99 -42.70 14.49 -47.93
N GLY A 100 -43.85 13.85 -48.16
CA GLY A 100 -45.17 14.45 -47.96
C GLY A 100 -45.76 14.27 -46.56
N ARG A 101 -45.39 13.21 -45.83
CA ARG A 101 -46.05 12.84 -44.56
C ARG A 101 -45.80 13.80 -43.39
N PRO A 102 -44.62 14.42 -43.22
CA PRO A 102 -44.44 15.47 -42.22
C PRO A 102 -45.41 16.64 -42.39
N LYS A 103 -45.73 16.99 -43.65
CA LYS A 103 -46.73 18.03 -43.94
C LYS A 103 -48.16 17.59 -43.58
N VAL A 104 -48.48 16.30 -43.73
CA VAL A 104 -49.77 15.71 -43.28
C VAL A 104 -49.90 15.82 -41.77
N ILE A 105 -48.86 15.41 -41.03
CA ILE A 105 -48.84 15.46 -39.56
C ILE A 105 -48.94 16.91 -39.08
N LYS A 106 -48.20 17.85 -39.69
CA LYS A 106 -48.33 19.28 -39.42
C LYS A 106 -49.76 19.78 -39.62
N THR A 107 -50.38 19.43 -40.75
CA THR A 107 -51.77 19.81 -41.05
C THR A 107 -52.77 19.23 -40.05
N LEU A 108 -52.53 18.02 -39.54
CA LEU A 108 -53.37 17.42 -38.49
C LEU A 108 -53.23 18.15 -37.16
N LEU A 109 -52.02 18.55 -36.78
CA LEU A 109 -51.75 19.31 -35.55
C LEU A 109 -52.32 20.74 -35.62
N ASP A 110 -52.18 21.41 -36.77
CA ASP A 110 -52.67 22.78 -36.98
C ASP A 110 -54.20 22.89 -36.96
N ARG A 111 -54.93 21.80 -37.24
CA ARG A 111 -56.41 21.75 -37.22
C ARG A 111 -57.01 21.67 -35.82
N GLY A 112 -56.18 21.54 -34.80
CA GLY A 112 -56.57 21.70 -33.41
C GLY A 112 -55.48 21.13 -32.51
N ILE A 113 -54.90 22.02 -31.73
CA ILE A 113 -53.75 21.77 -30.87
C ILE A 113 -54.18 20.79 -29.77
N PRO A 114 -53.56 19.60 -29.68
CA PRO A 114 -53.81 18.66 -28.60
C PRO A 114 -53.44 19.28 -27.24
N ASP A 115 -53.96 18.73 -26.14
CA ASP A 115 -53.47 19.09 -24.82
C ASP A 115 -52.01 18.64 -24.62
N HIS A 116 -51.39 19.08 -23.52
CA HIS A 116 -49.97 18.82 -23.25
C HIS A 116 -49.67 17.31 -23.11
N GLU A 117 -50.62 16.50 -22.62
CA GLU A 117 -50.46 15.06 -22.45
C GLU A 117 -50.43 14.35 -23.82
N ASP A 118 -51.31 14.76 -24.72
CA ASP A 118 -51.35 14.24 -26.09
C ASP A 118 -50.12 14.64 -26.90
N LEU A 119 -49.61 15.87 -26.72
CA LEU A 119 -48.36 16.30 -27.35
C LEU A 119 -47.14 15.49 -26.86
N ASP A 120 -47.04 15.21 -25.54
CA ASP A 120 -45.98 14.35 -24.99
C ASP A 120 -46.05 12.93 -25.58
N ARG A 121 -47.26 12.36 -25.66
CA ARG A 121 -47.48 11.04 -26.27
C ARG A 121 -47.06 10.98 -27.74
N ILE A 122 -47.40 12.00 -28.52
CA ILE A 122 -47.01 12.12 -29.93
C ILE A 122 -45.48 12.25 -30.05
N PHE A 123 -44.87 13.06 -29.18
CA PHE A 123 -43.43 13.29 -29.17
C PHE A 123 -42.64 12.01 -28.87
N ARG A 124 -43.05 11.24 -27.85
CA ARG A 124 -42.47 9.93 -27.52
C ARG A 124 -42.57 8.95 -28.68
N GLN A 125 -43.74 8.87 -29.33
CA GLN A 125 -43.93 7.98 -30.48
C GLN A 125 -43.06 8.40 -31.67
N ALA A 126 -42.88 9.71 -31.92
CA ALA A 126 -42.01 10.22 -32.97
C ALA A 126 -40.54 9.85 -32.71
N ALA A 127 -40.07 10.01 -31.47
CA ALA A 127 -38.73 9.61 -31.06
C ALA A 127 -38.51 8.09 -31.19
N GLN A 128 -39.48 7.28 -30.76
CA GLN A 128 -39.46 5.82 -30.89
C GLN A 128 -39.44 5.36 -32.35
N SER A 129 -40.06 6.12 -33.27
CA SER A 129 -40.17 5.74 -34.68
C SER A 129 -39.03 6.30 -35.54
N GLY A 130 -38.07 7.01 -34.95
CA GLY A 130 -36.92 7.61 -35.66
C GLY A 130 -37.30 8.80 -36.54
N ALA A 131 -38.45 9.43 -36.32
CA ALA A 131 -38.99 10.48 -37.19
C ALA A 131 -38.37 11.86 -36.91
N LEU A 132 -37.09 12.07 -37.24
CA LEU A 132 -36.32 13.27 -36.91
C LEU A 132 -37.01 14.58 -37.32
N GLN A 133 -37.57 14.67 -38.53
CA GLN A 133 -38.25 15.89 -39.01
C GLN A 133 -39.49 16.23 -38.17
N ILE A 134 -40.19 15.22 -37.65
CA ILE A 134 -41.35 15.42 -36.78
C ILE A 134 -40.90 15.90 -35.41
N VAL A 135 -39.85 15.29 -34.86
CA VAL A 135 -39.25 15.69 -33.58
C VAL A 135 -38.77 17.15 -33.65
N GLN A 136 -38.06 17.55 -34.72
CA GLN A 136 -37.63 18.93 -34.96
C GLN A 136 -38.80 19.90 -35.06
N MET A 137 -39.82 19.56 -35.84
CA MET A 137 -41.03 20.37 -36.00
C MET A 137 -41.77 20.55 -34.66
N MET A 138 -41.89 19.49 -33.85
CA MET A 138 -42.56 19.57 -32.55
C MET A 138 -41.82 20.48 -31.58
N VAL A 139 -40.48 20.44 -31.56
CA VAL A 139 -39.65 21.34 -30.74
C VAL A 139 -39.78 22.79 -31.19
N GLN A 140 -39.84 23.04 -32.51
CA GLN A 140 -39.88 24.39 -33.08
C GLN A 140 -41.27 25.04 -32.99
N ASP A 141 -42.33 24.31 -33.32
CA ASP A 141 -43.66 24.87 -33.60
C ASP A 141 -44.68 24.69 -32.45
N TYR A 142 -44.48 23.74 -31.51
CA TYR A 142 -45.53 23.29 -30.58
C TYR A 142 -45.11 23.21 -29.10
N GLY A 143 -44.29 24.16 -28.62
CA GLY A 143 -43.98 24.30 -27.18
C GLY A 143 -42.64 23.69 -26.76
N GLY A 144 -41.60 24.02 -27.53
CA GLY A 144 -40.20 23.67 -27.31
C GLY A 144 -39.81 23.54 -25.83
N ILE A 145 -39.05 22.49 -25.55
CA ILE A 145 -38.43 22.19 -24.26
C ILE A 145 -39.37 21.62 -23.18
N GLN A 146 -40.60 22.11 -22.98
CA GLN A 146 -41.49 21.59 -21.92
C GLN A 146 -41.98 20.15 -22.15
N LEU A 147 -42.00 19.69 -23.41
CA LEU A 147 -42.26 18.28 -23.76
C LEU A 147 -41.12 17.33 -23.37
N ILE A 148 -39.93 17.86 -23.07
CA ILE A 148 -38.75 17.09 -22.68
C ILE A 148 -38.68 16.95 -21.15
N SER A 149 -39.22 17.94 -20.41
CA SER A 149 -39.09 18.06 -18.95
C SER A 149 -40.32 17.61 -18.13
N SER A 150 -41.32 16.97 -18.75
CA SER A 150 -42.56 16.63 -18.03
C SER A 150 -42.33 15.48 -17.02
N GLN A 151 -42.72 15.74 -15.78
CA GLN A 151 -42.58 14.90 -14.59
C GLN A 151 -43.05 13.43 -14.77
N PRO A 152 -42.55 12.49 -13.94
CA PRO A 152 -42.52 11.06 -14.26
C PRO A 152 -43.90 10.40 -14.11
N ILE A 153 -44.71 10.43 -15.17
CA ILE A 153 -45.83 9.48 -15.31
C ILE A 153 -45.27 8.19 -15.93
N ARG A 154 -44.55 7.40 -15.14
CA ARG A 154 -44.25 5.95 -15.35
C ARG A 154 -43.70 5.48 -16.72
N GLN A 155 -43.28 6.36 -17.65
CA GLN A 155 -42.87 5.97 -19.01
C GLN A 155 -41.45 6.43 -19.36
N GLU A 156 -40.69 5.55 -20.02
CA GLU A 156 -39.29 5.75 -20.46
C GLU A 156 -39.11 7.10 -21.21
N ASN A 157 -38.05 7.84 -20.87
CA ASN A 157 -37.68 9.12 -21.50
C ASN A 157 -37.50 8.99 -23.04
N PRO A 158 -37.97 9.97 -23.86
CA PRO A 158 -37.79 9.98 -25.32
C PRO A 158 -36.36 9.72 -25.79
N LEU A 159 -35.36 10.25 -25.09
CA LEU A 159 -33.94 10.05 -25.36
C LEU A 159 -33.55 8.58 -25.17
N ALA A 160 -33.85 8.00 -24.00
CA ALA A 160 -33.57 6.59 -23.72
C ALA A 160 -34.28 5.66 -24.71
N LYS A 161 -35.51 6.01 -25.13
CA LYS A 161 -36.28 5.28 -26.14
C LYS A 161 -35.61 5.31 -27.51
N ALA A 162 -35.18 6.49 -27.97
CA ALA A 162 -34.48 6.64 -29.25
C ALA A 162 -33.19 5.82 -29.28
N ILE A 163 -32.42 5.82 -28.19
CA ILE A 163 -31.19 5.00 -28.06
C ILE A 163 -31.53 3.50 -28.06
N LYS A 164 -32.57 3.09 -27.34
CA LYS A 164 -33.02 1.68 -27.26
C LYS A 164 -33.40 1.11 -28.62
N GLU A 165 -34.02 1.93 -29.48
CA GLU A 165 -34.46 1.58 -30.85
C GLU A 165 -33.39 1.86 -31.93
N ARG A 166 -32.17 2.30 -31.57
CA ARG A 166 -31.05 2.63 -32.49
C ARG A 166 -31.35 3.78 -33.47
N HIS A 167 -32.00 4.83 -32.98
CA HIS A 167 -32.28 6.05 -33.74
C HIS A 167 -31.30 7.17 -33.37
N ASP A 168 -30.01 6.97 -33.68
CA ASP A 168 -28.90 7.83 -33.24
C ASP A 168 -29.07 9.29 -33.66
N ALA A 169 -29.60 9.57 -34.86
CA ALA A 169 -29.83 10.93 -35.34
C ALA A 169 -30.86 11.69 -34.50
N VAL A 170 -31.89 11.00 -34.00
CA VAL A 170 -32.88 11.59 -33.09
C VAL A 170 -32.25 11.82 -31.71
N ALA A 171 -31.52 10.83 -31.19
CA ALA A 171 -30.85 10.94 -29.89
C ALA A 171 -29.81 12.08 -29.86
N LEU A 172 -29.00 12.22 -30.91
CA LEU A 172 -28.03 13.32 -31.04
C LEU A 172 -28.71 14.69 -31.13
N TYR A 173 -29.81 14.79 -31.89
CA TYR A 173 -30.59 16.03 -31.93
C TYR A 173 -31.15 16.39 -30.56
N LEU A 174 -31.76 15.43 -29.86
CA LEU A 174 -32.30 15.65 -28.50
C LEU A 174 -31.21 16.07 -27.50
N LEU A 175 -30.02 15.47 -27.58
CA LEU A 175 -28.87 15.87 -26.75
C LEU A 175 -28.33 17.26 -27.11
N SER A 176 -28.35 17.64 -28.39
CA SER A 176 -27.90 18.97 -28.81
C SER A 176 -28.74 20.12 -28.26
N LEU A 177 -29.98 19.82 -27.84
CA LEU A 177 -30.87 20.78 -27.19
C LEU A 177 -30.60 20.90 -25.68
N ASN A 178 -29.79 19.99 -25.10
CA ASN A 178 -29.49 19.95 -23.68
C ASN A 178 -28.30 20.87 -23.34
N HIS A 179 -28.55 21.98 -22.64
CA HIS A 179 -27.50 22.88 -22.18
C HIS A 179 -27.06 22.53 -20.75
N ARG A 180 -25.76 22.71 -20.42
CA ARG A 180 -25.20 22.28 -19.12
C ARG A 180 -25.75 23.06 -17.92
N GLU A 181 -26.05 24.35 -18.09
CA GLU A 181 -26.56 25.23 -17.02
C GLU A 181 -28.07 25.09 -16.81
N ASP A 182 -28.81 24.76 -17.87
CA ASP A 182 -30.26 24.52 -17.89
C ASP A 182 -30.55 23.12 -18.45
N SER A 183 -30.14 22.07 -17.73
CA SER A 183 -30.30 20.68 -18.18
C SER A 183 -31.79 20.33 -18.33
N LEU A 184 -32.16 19.89 -19.53
CA LEU A 184 -33.51 19.41 -19.86
C LEU A 184 -33.84 18.06 -19.25
N TYR A 185 -32.80 17.32 -18.85
CA TYR A 185 -32.91 15.97 -18.33
C TYR A 185 -32.51 15.90 -16.86
N ALA A 186 -33.24 15.11 -16.09
CA ALA A 186 -32.81 14.71 -14.77
C ALA A 186 -31.49 13.91 -14.87
N PRO A 187 -30.57 14.02 -13.91
CA PRO A 187 -29.32 13.27 -13.90
C PRO A 187 -29.52 11.76 -14.09
N GLU A 188 -30.55 11.21 -13.44
CA GLU A 188 -30.94 9.79 -13.50
C GLU A 188 -31.29 9.32 -14.91
N ASP A 189 -31.92 10.19 -15.72
CA ASP A 189 -32.30 9.89 -17.10
C ASP A 189 -31.08 9.84 -18.03
N LEU A 190 -30.13 10.76 -17.85
CA LEU A 190 -28.87 10.78 -18.59
C LEU A 190 -28.00 9.56 -18.23
N GLU A 191 -27.97 9.19 -16.95
CA GLU A 191 -27.30 7.98 -16.47
C GLU A 191 -27.95 6.70 -17.04
N SER A 192 -29.28 6.65 -17.08
CA SER A 192 -30.02 5.56 -17.71
C SER A 192 -29.75 5.47 -19.22
N ALA A 193 -29.76 6.61 -19.91
CA ALA A 193 -29.43 6.71 -21.34
C ALA A 193 -28.00 6.22 -21.63
N LEU A 194 -27.02 6.57 -20.79
CA LEU A 194 -25.64 6.09 -20.90
C LEU A 194 -25.56 4.56 -20.77
N ARG A 195 -26.26 3.97 -19.78
CA ARG A 195 -26.30 2.51 -19.61
C ARG A 195 -26.86 1.82 -20.86
N VAL A 196 -27.92 2.36 -21.45
CA VAL A 196 -28.52 1.82 -22.68
C VAL A 196 -27.57 1.97 -23.88
N ALA A 197 -26.92 3.13 -24.03
CA ALA A 197 -25.96 3.37 -25.11
C ALA A 197 -24.77 2.39 -25.04
N VAL A 198 -24.22 2.16 -23.85
CA VAL A 198 -23.17 1.15 -23.60
C VAL A 198 -23.69 -0.26 -23.86
N ALA A 199 -24.92 -0.58 -23.44
CA ALA A 199 -25.53 -1.87 -23.71
C ALA A 199 -25.74 -2.14 -25.21
N LYS A 200 -25.82 -1.11 -26.04
CA LYS A 200 -25.96 -1.21 -27.51
C LYS A 200 -24.65 -1.04 -28.29
N ASP A 201 -23.54 -0.79 -27.60
CA ASP A 201 -22.22 -0.49 -28.19
C ASP A 201 -22.24 0.75 -29.11
N ALA A 202 -23.02 1.77 -28.73
CA ALA A 202 -23.21 2.98 -29.51
C ALA A 202 -22.16 4.06 -29.18
N LYS A 203 -20.94 3.90 -29.71
CA LYS A 203 -19.78 4.77 -29.43
C LYS A 203 -20.09 6.27 -29.54
N VAL A 204 -20.70 6.70 -30.64
CA VAL A 204 -20.97 8.12 -30.92
C VAL A 204 -21.92 8.73 -29.88
N LEU A 205 -22.93 7.95 -29.47
CA LEU A 205 -23.87 8.39 -28.43
C LEU A 205 -23.23 8.46 -27.06
N VAL A 206 -22.34 7.52 -26.72
CA VAL A 206 -21.58 7.58 -25.46
C VAL A 206 -20.71 8.84 -25.41
N GLN A 207 -19.99 9.17 -26.48
CA GLN A 207 -19.17 10.37 -26.54
C GLN A 207 -20.00 11.66 -26.42
N ALA A 208 -21.20 11.67 -26.97
CA ALA A 208 -22.13 12.79 -26.86
C ALA A 208 -22.78 12.89 -25.47
N LEU A 209 -23.04 11.77 -24.79
CA LEU A 209 -23.73 11.74 -23.48
C LEU A 209 -22.81 12.14 -22.31
N VAL A 210 -21.57 11.66 -22.31
CA VAL A 210 -20.65 11.82 -21.16
C VAL A 210 -20.51 13.28 -20.72
N PRO A 211 -20.33 14.29 -21.60
CA PRO A 211 -20.21 15.69 -21.19
C PRO A 211 -21.41 16.26 -20.43
N HIS A 212 -22.60 15.67 -20.54
CA HIS A 212 -23.81 16.16 -19.86
C HIS A 212 -24.02 15.53 -18.47
N LEU A 213 -23.15 14.63 -18.02
CA LEU A 213 -23.27 13.97 -16.71
C LEU A 213 -22.83 14.89 -15.56
N ALA A 214 -23.25 14.55 -14.34
CA ALA A 214 -22.73 15.19 -13.14
C ALA A 214 -21.23 14.86 -12.94
N PRO A 215 -20.40 15.82 -12.48
CA PRO A 215 -19.07 15.51 -11.98
C PRO A 215 -19.23 14.51 -10.82
N PHE A 216 -18.45 13.43 -10.83
CA PHE A 216 -18.53 12.30 -9.88
C PHE A 216 -19.62 11.25 -10.11
N SER A 217 -20.16 11.12 -11.33
CA SER A 217 -21.09 10.02 -11.63
C SER A 217 -20.44 8.64 -11.49
N ILE A 218 -20.83 7.90 -10.45
CA ILE A 218 -20.46 6.49 -10.24
C ILE A 218 -20.91 5.61 -11.42
N VAL A 219 -21.97 6.02 -12.12
CA VAL A 219 -22.51 5.32 -13.28
C VAL A 219 -21.54 5.34 -14.45
N LEU A 220 -20.74 6.39 -14.61
CA LEU A 220 -19.68 6.45 -15.63
C LEU A 220 -18.63 5.35 -15.39
N SER A 221 -18.20 5.17 -14.14
CA SER A 221 -17.25 4.12 -13.75
C SER A 221 -17.84 2.71 -13.93
N GLN A 222 -19.13 2.52 -13.61
CA GLN A 222 -19.85 1.26 -13.87
C GLN A 222 -20.01 0.98 -15.38
N CYS A 223 -20.24 2.01 -16.19
CA CYS A 223 -20.35 1.91 -17.64
C CYS A 223 -19.01 1.51 -18.27
N LEU A 224 -17.90 2.05 -17.78
CA LEU A 224 -16.55 1.64 -18.15
C LEU A 224 -16.32 0.15 -17.84
N PHE A 225 -16.69 -0.28 -16.62
CA PHE A 225 -16.62 -1.69 -16.24
C PHE A 225 -17.44 -2.58 -17.19
N SER A 226 -18.69 -2.21 -17.48
CA SER A 226 -19.55 -2.96 -18.41
C SER A 226 -19.00 -2.99 -19.85
N ALA A 227 -18.45 -1.87 -20.33
CA ALA A 227 -17.79 -1.80 -21.63
C ALA A 227 -16.58 -2.74 -21.72
N ALA A 228 -15.78 -2.77 -20.66
CA ALA A 228 -14.56 -3.56 -20.57
C ALA A 228 -14.84 -5.07 -20.39
N VAL A 229 -15.72 -5.42 -19.45
CA VAL A 229 -15.94 -6.81 -19.00
C VAL A 229 -17.07 -7.50 -19.78
N THR A 230 -18.22 -6.83 -19.90
CA THR A 230 -19.43 -7.40 -20.51
C THR A 230 -19.40 -7.28 -22.02
N LYS A 231 -19.11 -6.09 -22.55
CA LYS A 231 -19.05 -5.83 -24.00
C LYS A 231 -17.72 -6.19 -24.63
N ARG A 232 -16.64 -6.18 -23.86
CA ARG A 232 -15.29 -6.50 -24.33
C ARG A 232 -14.86 -5.65 -25.52
N SER A 233 -15.35 -4.40 -25.60
CA SER A 233 -15.21 -3.48 -26.74
C SER A 233 -14.12 -2.44 -26.45
N PRO A 234 -12.90 -2.56 -27.04
CA PRO A 234 -11.81 -1.62 -26.80
C PRO A 234 -12.16 -0.19 -27.24
N SER A 235 -12.86 -0.06 -28.37
CA SER A 235 -13.29 1.22 -28.92
C SER A 235 -14.31 1.95 -28.04
N LEU A 236 -15.14 1.21 -27.30
CA LEU A 236 -16.10 1.78 -26.36
C LEU A 236 -15.43 2.21 -25.06
N VAL A 237 -14.47 1.40 -24.57
CA VAL A 237 -13.64 1.73 -23.40
C VAL A 237 -12.84 3.02 -23.66
N GLU A 238 -12.18 3.12 -24.82
CA GLU A 238 -11.43 4.31 -25.22
C GLU A 238 -12.34 5.54 -25.30
N ALA A 239 -13.53 5.40 -25.90
CA ALA A 239 -14.49 6.49 -26.01
C ALA A 239 -14.92 7.03 -24.65
N ILE A 240 -15.23 6.15 -23.68
CA ILE A 240 -15.60 6.53 -22.31
C ILE A 240 -14.45 7.30 -21.64
N ILE A 241 -13.22 6.77 -21.71
CA ILE A 241 -12.05 7.39 -21.07
C ILE A 241 -11.73 8.75 -21.71
N SER A 242 -11.73 8.83 -23.04
CA SER A 242 -11.44 10.08 -23.76
C SER A 242 -12.45 11.17 -23.40
N SER A 243 -13.74 10.83 -23.37
CA SER A 243 -14.80 11.79 -23.07
C SER A 243 -14.81 12.19 -21.60
N ALA A 244 -14.49 11.26 -20.68
CA ALA A 244 -14.34 11.57 -19.27
C ALA A 244 -13.23 12.59 -19.02
N ARG A 245 -12.07 12.43 -19.69
CA ARG A 245 -10.94 13.36 -19.62
C ARG A 245 -11.28 14.73 -20.17
N THR A 246 -11.90 14.79 -21.35
CA THR A 246 -12.34 16.07 -21.94
C THR A 246 -13.33 16.82 -21.04
N ALA A 247 -14.18 16.09 -20.32
CA ALA A 247 -15.16 16.64 -19.38
C ALA A 247 -14.60 16.88 -17.95
N ASN A 248 -13.31 16.58 -17.72
CA ASN A 248 -12.62 16.68 -16.43
C ASN A 248 -13.26 15.84 -15.30
N TYR A 249 -13.67 14.61 -15.62
CA TYR A 249 -14.18 13.65 -14.63
C TYR A 249 -13.09 12.71 -14.14
N THR A 250 -13.08 12.47 -12.83
CA THR A 250 -12.25 11.47 -12.17
C THR A 250 -12.97 10.12 -12.18
N LEU A 251 -12.33 9.09 -12.72
CA LEU A 251 -12.83 7.70 -12.66
C LEU A 251 -12.49 7.10 -11.29
N HIS A 252 -13.39 6.29 -10.73
CA HIS A 252 -13.16 5.70 -9.42
C HIS A 252 -12.07 4.61 -9.48
N PRO A 253 -10.97 4.72 -8.70
CA PRO A 253 -9.83 3.79 -8.77
C PRO A 253 -10.19 2.31 -8.56
N ASP A 254 -11.09 2.01 -7.62
CA ASP A 254 -11.54 0.62 -7.40
C ASP A 254 -12.31 0.03 -8.58
N CYS A 255 -13.12 0.83 -9.27
CA CYS A 255 -13.90 0.37 -10.41
C CYS A 255 -12.99 0.06 -11.61
N ILE A 256 -11.98 0.89 -11.86
CA ILE A 256 -11.01 0.66 -12.93
C ILE A 256 -10.06 -0.51 -12.60
N GLY A 257 -9.70 -0.67 -11.32
CA GLY A 257 -8.93 -1.82 -10.85
C GLY A 257 -9.68 -3.15 -11.00
N ASP A 258 -10.96 -3.20 -10.61
CA ASP A 258 -11.78 -4.42 -10.78
C ASP A 258 -12.05 -4.71 -12.26
N ALA A 259 -12.24 -3.68 -13.09
CA ALA A 259 -12.34 -3.85 -14.54
C ALA A 259 -11.06 -4.47 -15.12
N LEU A 260 -9.87 -3.95 -14.78
CA LEU A 260 -8.59 -4.49 -15.22
C LEU A 260 -8.42 -5.95 -14.79
N LYS A 261 -8.74 -6.27 -13.54
CA LYS A 261 -8.71 -7.64 -12.99
C LYS A 261 -9.63 -8.58 -13.78
N ARG A 262 -10.91 -8.23 -13.92
CA ARG A 262 -11.91 -9.06 -14.61
C ARG A 262 -11.58 -9.26 -16.08
N VAL A 263 -11.13 -8.22 -16.79
CA VAL A 263 -10.73 -8.34 -18.21
C VAL A 263 -9.49 -9.23 -18.37
N SER A 264 -8.54 -9.14 -17.44
CA SER A 264 -7.32 -9.97 -17.44
C SER A 264 -7.63 -11.45 -17.21
N VAL A 265 -8.56 -11.76 -16.30
CA VAL A 265 -9.08 -13.13 -16.09
C VAL A 265 -9.68 -13.71 -17.39
N HIS A 266 -10.44 -12.90 -18.13
CA HIS A 266 -11.03 -13.30 -19.41
C HIS A 266 -10.02 -13.36 -20.57
N GLY A 267 -8.78 -12.89 -20.39
CA GLY A 267 -7.73 -12.96 -21.41
C GLY A 267 -7.90 -11.95 -22.56
N ASN A 268 -8.65 -10.87 -22.38
CA ASN A 268 -8.87 -9.89 -23.46
C ASN A 268 -7.74 -8.86 -23.52
N VAL A 269 -6.68 -9.20 -24.26
CA VAL A 269 -5.47 -8.39 -24.43
C VAL A 269 -5.76 -6.99 -25.00
N ALA A 270 -6.72 -6.86 -25.93
CA ALA A 270 -7.04 -5.59 -26.57
C ALA A 270 -7.62 -4.57 -25.59
N VAL A 271 -8.52 -4.99 -24.70
CA VAL A 271 -9.09 -4.11 -23.67
C VAL A 271 -8.06 -3.81 -22.58
N VAL A 272 -7.26 -4.80 -22.16
CA VAL A 272 -6.15 -4.56 -21.21
C VAL A 272 -5.19 -3.50 -21.76
N LYS A 273 -4.83 -3.59 -23.04
CA LYS A 273 -3.96 -2.60 -23.68
C LYS A 273 -4.55 -1.19 -23.62
N VAL A 274 -5.81 -1.01 -24.01
CA VAL A 274 -6.47 0.31 -23.96
C VAL A 274 -6.53 0.86 -22.54
N LEU A 275 -6.85 0.02 -21.54
CA LEU A 275 -6.85 0.41 -20.14
C LEU A 275 -5.46 0.86 -19.68
N MET A 276 -4.40 0.13 -20.04
CA MET A 276 -3.03 0.49 -19.63
C MET A 276 -2.48 1.71 -20.35
N GLU A 277 -2.76 1.89 -21.65
CA GLU A 277 -2.31 3.07 -22.40
C GLU A 277 -2.95 4.36 -21.89
N ASN A 278 -4.19 4.27 -21.39
CA ASN A 278 -4.91 5.44 -20.95
C ASN A 278 -4.84 5.65 -19.43
N LEU A 279 -4.94 4.61 -18.59
CA LEU A 279 -5.18 4.75 -17.14
C LEU A 279 -4.04 4.25 -16.26
N LYS A 280 -2.83 4.06 -16.79
CA LYS A 280 -1.68 3.50 -16.04
C LYS A 280 -1.43 4.21 -14.69
N ASP A 281 -1.58 5.54 -14.64
CA ASP A 281 -1.29 6.36 -13.46
C ASP A 281 -2.51 6.50 -12.53
N ASP A 282 -3.69 6.03 -12.96
CA ASP A 282 -4.95 6.14 -12.24
C ASP A 282 -5.22 4.91 -11.34
N PHE A 283 -4.47 3.82 -11.50
CA PHE A 283 -4.65 2.59 -10.72
C PHE A 283 -4.14 2.74 -9.28
N MET A 284 -4.86 2.14 -8.33
CA MET A 284 -4.35 1.96 -6.96
C MET A 284 -3.06 1.14 -7.01
N PRO A 285 -1.98 1.54 -6.34
CA PRO A 285 -0.73 0.82 -6.57
C PRO A 285 -0.72 -0.58 -5.91
N GLY A 286 0.09 -1.47 -6.46
CA GLY A 286 0.00 -2.92 -6.26
C GLY A 286 -1.18 -3.62 -6.98
N THR A 287 -2.04 -2.88 -7.69
CA THR A 287 -3.10 -3.47 -8.54
C THR A 287 -2.50 -4.26 -9.70
N LEU A 288 -1.43 -3.76 -10.33
CA LEU A 288 -0.78 -4.46 -11.43
C LEU A 288 -0.18 -5.80 -10.99
N ASP A 289 0.56 -5.86 -9.89
CA ASP A 289 1.16 -7.10 -9.37
C ASP A 289 0.12 -8.17 -9.09
N ARG A 290 -0.99 -7.79 -8.43
CA ARG A 290 -2.11 -8.71 -8.17
C ARG A 290 -2.71 -9.26 -9.46
N VAL A 291 -2.93 -8.41 -10.46
CA VAL A 291 -3.54 -8.82 -11.73
C VAL A 291 -2.57 -9.66 -12.57
N ILE A 292 -1.26 -9.38 -12.53
CA ILE A 292 -0.22 -10.20 -13.17
C ILE A 292 -0.23 -11.60 -12.56
N GLY A 293 -0.19 -11.72 -11.23
CA GLY A 293 -0.24 -13.04 -10.57
C GLY A 293 -1.49 -13.83 -10.92
N ILE A 294 -2.67 -13.18 -10.95
CA ILE A 294 -3.92 -13.82 -11.38
C ILE A 294 -3.82 -14.28 -12.85
N ALA A 295 -3.28 -13.44 -13.74
CA ALA A 295 -3.13 -13.78 -15.15
C ALA A 295 -2.19 -14.99 -15.35
N GLU A 296 -1.11 -15.09 -14.58
CA GLU A 296 -0.17 -16.22 -14.62
C GLU A 296 -0.80 -17.52 -14.14
N VAL A 297 -1.46 -17.49 -12.97
CA VAL A 297 -2.14 -18.66 -12.40
C VAL A 297 -3.21 -19.20 -13.36
N LEU A 298 -3.90 -18.32 -14.09
CA LEU A 298 -4.93 -18.69 -15.06
C LEU A 298 -4.39 -18.97 -16.48
N GLY A 299 -3.07 -18.99 -16.67
CA GLY A 299 -2.44 -19.30 -17.96
C GLY A 299 -2.68 -18.24 -19.04
N ARG A 300 -2.86 -16.97 -18.68
CA ARG A 300 -3.06 -15.83 -19.60
C ARG A 300 -1.72 -15.16 -19.95
N GLY A 301 -0.82 -15.92 -20.57
CA GLY A 301 0.57 -15.52 -20.82
C GLY A 301 0.73 -14.18 -21.56
N GLU A 302 -0.07 -13.92 -22.60
CA GLU A 302 -0.03 -12.65 -23.36
C GLU A 302 -0.45 -11.44 -22.52
N VAL A 303 -1.47 -11.61 -21.65
CA VAL A 303 -1.91 -10.55 -20.73
C VAL A 303 -0.84 -10.30 -19.67
N ALA A 304 -0.30 -11.36 -19.05
CA ALA A 304 0.76 -11.24 -18.06
C ALA A 304 2.01 -10.56 -18.66
N LYS A 305 2.40 -10.94 -19.88
CA LYS A 305 3.53 -10.33 -20.60
C LYS A 305 3.29 -8.85 -20.89
N LEU A 306 2.08 -8.49 -21.34
CA LEU A 306 1.71 -7.10 -21.59
C LEU A 306 1.75 -6.28 -20.29
N LEU A 307 1.12 -6.76 -19.22
CA LEU A 307 1.10 -6.08 -17.92
C LEU A 307 2.50 -5.94 -17.31
N LYS A 308 3.35 -6.98 -17.44
CA LYS A 308 4.76 -6.92 -17.03
C LYS A 308 5.55 -5.86 -17.79
N LYS A 309 5.24 -5.60 -19.06
CA LYS A 309 5.88 -4.50 -19.82
C LYS A 309 5.57 -3.14 -19.21
N TYR A 310 4.33 -2.93 -18.75
CA TYR A 310 3.94 -1.70 -18.05
C TYR A 310 4.54 -1.63 -16.63
N LEU A 311 4.62 -2.76 -15.92
CA LEU A 311 5.29 -2.85 -14.62
C LEU A 311 6.80 -2.58 -14.72
N GLN A 312 7.47 -3.11 -15.75
CA GLN A 312 8.90 -2.89 -16.02
C GLN A 312 9.22 -1.44 -16.42
N CYS A 313 8.24 -0.64 -16.85
CA CYS A 313 8.42 0.79 -17.01
C CYS A 313 8.47 1.56 -15.67
N GLU A 314 8.17 0.92 -14.54
CA GLU A 314 8.30 1.49 -13.19
C GLU A 314 9.46 0.87 -12.40
N LEU A 315 9.82 -0.39 -12.65
CA LEU A 315 10.87 -1.09 -11.91
C LEU A 315 12.17 -1.18 -12.72
N THR A 316 13.14 -0.30 -12.44
CA THR A 316 14.53 -0.51 -12.91
C THR A 316 15.30 -1.41 -11.97
N THR A 317 16.33 -2.05 -12.49
CA THR A 317 17.15 -3.05 -11.81
C THR A 317 18.33 -2.47 -11.01
N THR A 318 18.38 -1.16 -10.78
CA THR A 318 19.52 -0.53 -10.09
C THR A 318 19.39 -0.69 -8.58
N SER A 319 20.39 -1.28 -7.92
CA SER A 319 20.44 -1.34 -6.46
C SER A 319 20.68 0.05 -5.86
N PRO A 320 20.18 0.32 -4.65
CA PRO A 320 20.59 1.49 -3.88
C PRO A 320 22.04 1.33 -3.38
N SER A 321 22.67 2.46 -3.03
CA SER A 321 23.80 2.48 -2.09
C SER A 321 23.35 1.92 -0.73
N ILE A 322 24.13 0.97 -0.20
CA ILE A 322 23.80 0.19 1.01
C ILE A 322 24.73 0.44 2.20
N ILE A 323 25.76 1.29 2.06
CA ILE A 323 26.74 1.52 3.15
C ILE A 323 26.43 2.77 3.95
N SER A 324 25.89 3.82 3.34
CA SER A 324 25.48 5.04 4.05
C SER A 324 24.71 5.95 3.10
N THR A 325 23.81 6.78 3.62
CA THR A 325 23.17 7.83 2.83
C THR A 325 24.19 8.86 2.36
N GLY A 326 25.02 9.37 3.29
CA GLY A 326 26.01 10.40 3.02
C GLY A 326 25.40 11.76 2.70
N PHE A 327 26.02 12.85 3.16
CA PHE A 327 25.51 14.21 2.95
C PHE A 327 26.45 15.10 2.13
N LYS A 328 25.89 15.73 1.08
CA LYS A 328 26.62 16.67 0.23
C LYS A 328 26.96 17.93 1.03
N ASN A 329 28.17 18.45 0.85
CA ASN A 329 28.68 19.67 1.49
C ASN A 329 28.73 19.63 3.03
N ALA A 330 28.54 18.46 3.66
CA ALA A 330 28.61 18.33 5.11
C ALA A 330 30.06 18.49 5.61
N ARG A 331 30.23 19.17 6.75
CA ARG A 331 31.51 19.19 7.45
C ARG A 331 31.77 17.81 8.04
N VAL A 332 32.93 17.23 7.76
CA VAL A 332 33.30 15.89 8.25
C VAL A 332 34.18 16.01 9.48
N LEU A 333 33.80 15.32 10.55
CA LEU A 333 34.57 15.14 11.78
C LEU A 333 35.04 13.67 11.85
N PRO A 334 36.34 13.40 11.61
CA PRO A 334 36.88 12.04 11.70
C PRO A 334 36.84 11.51 13.13
N LEU A 335 36.45 10.24 13.29
CA LEU A 335 36.48 9.57 14.58
C LEU A 335 37.78 8.77 14.75
N PRO A 336 38.45 8.85 15.91
CA PRO A 336 39.67 8.08 16.16
C PRO A 336 39.34 6.59 16.28
N PHE A 337 39.98 5.73 15.49
CA PHE A 337 39.80 4.29 15.60
C PHE A 337 40.18 3.78 17.00
N PRO A 338 39.29 3.07 17.70
CA PRO A 338 39.63 2.43 18.96
C PRO A 338 40.74 1.39 18.80
N SER A 339 41.56 1.21 19.83
CA SER A 339 42.45 0.05 19.90
C SER A 339 41.58 -1.21 20.08
N GLU A 340 41.55 -2.08 19.06
CA GLU A 340 40.87 -3.37 19.15
C GLU A 340 41.67 -4.29 20.09
N PRO A 341 41.05 -4.85 21.15
CA PRO A 341 41.73 -5.81 22.00
C PRO A 341 41.98 -7.11 21.20
N ASP A 342 43.09 -7.77 21.49
CA ASP A 342 43.35 -9.11 20.99
C ASP A 342 42.19 -10.03 21.36
N ALA A 343 41.82 -10.97 20.48
CA ALA A 343 40.78 -11.98 20.68
C ALA A 343 41.20 -13.03 21.74
N THR A 344 41.56 -12.55 22.92
CA THR A 344 42.00 -13.32 24.07
C THR A 344 40.78 -13.83 24.84
N PRO A 345 40.79 -15.10 25.27
CA PRO A 345 39.77 -15.61 26.16
C PRO A 345 39.80 -14.89 27.52
N VAL A 346 38.63 -14.49 28.01
CA VAL A 346 38.39 -13.91 29.34
C VAL A 346 37.42 -14.79 30.12
N PRO A 347 37.41 -14.74 31.47
CA PRO A 347 36.40 -15.44 32.25
C PRO A 347 34.98 -14.98 31.91
N ALA A 348 33.99 -15.89 31.90
CA ALA A 348 32.61 -15.52 31.61
C ALA A 348 32.01 -14.53 32.63
N SER A 349 32.61 -14.38 33.81
CA SER A 349 32.28 -13.30 34.76
C SER A 349 32.49 -11.90 34.16
N SER A 350 33.31 -11.74 33.12
CA SER A 350 33.42 -10.49 32.34
C SER A 350 32.13 -10.10 31.62
N LEU A 351 31.14 -10.99 31.48
CA LEU A 351 29.80 -10.63 30.98
C LEU A 351 28.96 -9.87 32.00
N ILE A 352 29.26 -10.00 33.30
CA ILE A 352 28.53 -9.26 34.34
C ILE A 352 28.67 -7.75 34.09
N PRO A 353 29.88 -7.17 33.98
CA PRO A 353 30.00 -5.74 33.73
C PRO A 353 29.58 -5.29 32.34
N PHE A 354 29.50 -6.21 31.38
CA PHE A 354 29.02 -5.92 30.03
C PHE A 354 27.50 -5.79 29.96
N TYR A 355 26.74 -6.60 30.72
CA TYR A 355 25.28 -6.56 30.72
C TYR A 355 24.67 -5.76 31.89
N HIS A 356 25.46 -5.50 32.93
CA HIS A 356 25.11 -4.68 34.10
C HIS A 356 26.10 -3.54 34.34
N PRO A 357 26.40 -2.70 33.34
CA PRO A 357 27.43 -1.66 33.45
C PRO A 357 27.24 -0.69 34.63
N PRO A 358 26.02 -0.22 35.00
CA PRO A 358 25.88 0.87 35.95
C PRO A 358 26.41 0.50 37.34
N HIS A 359 26.29 -0.77 37.73
CA HIS A 359 26.68 -1.26 39.06
C HIS A 359 28.11 -1.79 39.13
N SER A 360 28.78 -1.94 37.98
CA SER A 360 29.99 -2.77 37.87
C SER A 360 31.16 -2.09 37.18
N LYS A 361 30.92 -0.97 36.47
CA LYS A 361 31.95 -0.19 35.78
C LYS A 361 31.70 1.30 35.97
N ALA A 362 32.74 2.03 36.37
CA ALA A 362 32.68 3.49 36.42
C ALA A 362 32.48 4.05 35.00
N PRO A 363 31.53 4.98 34.79
CA PRO A 363 31.23 5.50 33.47
C PRO A 363 32.38 6.37 32.94
N ALA A 364 32.81 6.10 31.71
CA ALA A 364 33.81 6.92 31.03
C ALA A 364 33.24 8.32 30.69
N PRO A 365 34.04 9.40 30.66
CA PRO A 365 33.53 10.70 30.23
C PRO A 365 33.15 10.68 28.74
N LEU A 366 32.14 11.48 28.36
CA LEU A 366 31.84 11.73 26.95
C LEU A 366 32.96 12.58 26.33
N THR A 367 33.66 11.99 25.37
CA THR A 367 34.76 12.58 24.59
C THR A 367 34.61 12.10 23.15
N ILE A 368 35.33 12.70 22.21
CA ILE A 368 35.33 12.20 20.83
C ILE A 368 35.83 10.75 20.73
N THR A 369 36.76 10.34 21.60
CA THR A 369 37.28 8.97 21.66
C THR A 369 36.23 7.99 22.17
N THR A 370 35.51 8.31 23.24
CA THR A 370 34.48 7.42 23.79
C THR A 370 33.22 7.41 22.92
N LEU A 371 32.88 8.51 22.24
CA LEU A 371 31.86 8.54 21.19
C LEU A 371 32.26 7.66 20.00
N SER A 372 33.53 7.72 19.60
CA SER A 372 34.07 6.83 18.57
C SER A 372 33.93 5.37 18.97
N GLU A 373 34.34 4.99 20.19
CA GLU A 373 34.17 3.63 20.72
C GLU A 373 32.71 3.17 20.69
N LEU A 374 31.77 4.04 21.09
CA LEU A 374 30.33 3.75 21.01
C LEU A 374 29.90 3.38 19.58
N LEU A 375 30.27 4.18 18.58
CA LEU A 375 29.85 3.97 17.20
C LEU A 375 30.62 2.82 16.53
N PHE A 376 31.89 2.64 16.92
CA PHE A 376 32.77 1.60 16.41
C PHE A 376 32.30 0.20 16.82
N TYR A 377 31.94 0.01 18.09
CA TYR A 377 31.45 -1.27 18.60
C TYR A 377 29.92 -1.42 18.49
N SER A 378 29.24 -0.61 17.67
CA SER A 378 27.80 -0.75 17.42
C SER A 378 27.42 -0.83 15.93
N LEU A 379 27.81 0.17 15.13
CA LEU A 379 27.27 0.39 13.79
C LEU A 379 28.34 0.45 12.68
N SER A 380 29.61 0.39 13.04
CA SER A 380 30.74 0.50 12.10
C SER A 380 30.87 -0.70 11.14
N VAL A 381 31.66 -0.52 10.09
CA VAL A 381 32.10 -1.62 9.24
C VAL A 381 33.06 -2.51 10.02
N SER A 382 32.82 -3.81 9.95
CA SER A 382 33.52 -4.86 10.69
C SER A 382 34.31 -5.81 9.80
N ALA A 383 33.89 -5.98 8.55
CA ALA A 383 34.63 -6.71 7.52
C ALA A 383 34.14 -6.33 6.12
N TRP A 384 34.83 -6.86 5.12
CA TRP A 384 34.42 -6.84 3.73
C TRP A 384 34.25 -8.26 3.23
N LYS A 385 33.28 -8.48 2.35
CA LYS A 385 33.04 -9.77 1.72
C LYS A 385 33.08 -9.65 0.21
N ASN A 386 33.85 -10.52 -0.43
CA ASN A 386 33.93 -10.57 -1.89
C ASN A 386 32.63 -11.13 -2.50
N GLY A 387 32.26 -10.63 -3.66
CA GLY A 387 31.19 -11.16 -4.50
C GLY A 387 31.38 -12.64 -4.83
N GLY A 388 30.27 -13.32 -5.12
CA GLY A 388 30.29 -14.71 -5.60
C GLY A 388 30.77 -14.83 -7.05
N PRO A 389 30.85 -16.05 -7.60
CA PRO A 389 31.20 -16.25 -9.01
C PRO A 389 30.27 -15.44 -9.94
N GLY A 390 30.83 -14.49 -10.69
CA GLY A 390 30.09 -13.60 -11.60
C GLY A 390 29.83 -12.19 -11.04
N ASP A 391 30.06 -11.97 -9.75
CA ASP A 391 29.96 -10.67 -9.10
C ASP A 391 31.38 -10.11 -8.83
N LYS A 392 31.64 -8.87 -9.26
CA LYS A 392 32.98 -8.27 -9.26
C LYS A 392 33.23 -7.34 -8.07
N GLY A 393 32.21 -7.05 -7.26
CA GLY A 393 32.30 -6.14 -6.12
C GLY A 393 32.70 -6.82 -4.81
N ALA A 394 33.19 -6.05 -3.85
CA ALA A 394 33.18 -6.45 -2.45
C ALA A 394 32.22 -5.54 -1.70
N TYR A 395 31.46 -6.10 -0.76
CA TYR A 395 30.48 -5.36 0.03
C TYR A 395 30.86 -5.33 1.52
N ALA A 396 30.51 -4.24 2.18
CA ALA A 396 30.80 -4.02 3.59
C ALA A 396 29.86 -4.84 4.48
N LEU A 397 30.39 -5.38 5.57
CA LEU A 397 29.64 -6.03 6.64
C LEU A 397 29.74 -5.17 7.90
N ARG A 398 28.62 -4.76 8.48
CA ARG A 398 28.60 -3.94 9.72
C ARG A 398 28.53 -4.79 11.00
N CYS A 399 28.82 -4.15 12.13
CA CYS A 399 28.64 -4.74 13.46
C CYS A 399 27.19 -5.20 13.68
N ASN A 400 26.21 -4.39 13.31
CA ASN A 400 24.80 -4.80 13.24
C ASN A 400 24.52 -5.58 11.93
N PRO A 401 23.86 -6.76 12.00
CA PRO A 401 23.42 -7.48 10.82
C PRO A 401 22.29 -6.74 10.11
N SER A 402 22.06 -7.12 8.85
CA SER A 402 20.95 -6.62 8.06
C SER A 402 20.45 -7.67 7.07
N SER A 403 19.15 -7.67 6.82
CA SER A 403 18.52 -8.60 5.88
C SER A 403 19.09 -8.44 4.47
N GLY A 404 19.76 -9.48 3.96
CA GLY A 404 20.44 -9.41 2.66
C GLY A 404 21.61 -8.42 2.61
N ASN A 405 22.09 -7.94 3.75
CA ASN A 405 23.16 -6.95 3.89
C ASN A 405 22.83 -5.60 3.21
N LEU A 406 21.59 -5.11 3.37
CA LEU A 406 21.10 -3.91 2.70
C LEU A 406 21.17 -2.64 3.58
N HIS A 407 21.29 -2.82 4.88
CA HIS A 407 21.48 -1.80 5.92
C HIS A 407 20.55 -0.57 5.76
N PRO A 408 19.24 -0.70 5.97
CA PRO A 408 18.29 0.41 5.93
C PRO A 408 18.53 1.43 7.05
N VAL A 409 19.14 1.03 8.17
CA VAL A 409 19.26 1.90 9.36
C VAL A 409 20.37 2.94 9.20
N GLU A 410 20.02 4.21 9.37
CA GLU A 410 20.94 5.33 9.54
C GLU A 410 20.91 5.84 10.99
N CYS A 411 22.01 6.43 11.46
CA CYS A 411 22.15 6.90 12.83
C CYS A 411 22.64 8.35 12.85
N TYR A 412 21.91 9.20 13.58
CA TYR A 412 22.27 10.59 13.82
C TYR A 412 22.58 10.78 15.30
N VAL A 413 23.71 11.42 15.61
CA VAL A 413 24.12 11.82 16.96
C VAL A 413 23.79 13.30 17.15
N ILE A 414 22.94 13.60 18.13
CA ILE A 414 22.60 14.96 18.53
C ILE A 414 23.24 15.24 19.90
N GLY A 415 23.93 16.36 20.03
CA GLY A 415 24.54 16.74 21.30
C GLY A 415 25.27 18.08 21.29
N LYS A 416 25.51 18.59 22.49
CA LYS A 416 26.32 19.79 22.73
C LYS A 416 27.81 19.42 22.87
N GLY A 417 28.70 20.21 22.28
CA GLY A 417 30.14 20.09 22.51
C GLY A 417 30.81 18.84 21.92
N LEU A 418 30.23 18.26 20.86
CA LEU A 418 30.76 17.06 20.21
C LEU A 418 32.02 17.34 19.35
N ASP A 419 32.26 18.59 19.01
CA ASP A 419 33.42 19.04 18.23
C ASP A 419 34.36 19.87 19.11
N ALA A 420 35.58 19.36 19.32
CA ALA A 420 36.60 20.04 20.11
C ALA A 420 37.16 21.31 19.43
N ALA A 421 37.03 21.44 18.11
CA ALA A 421 37.40 22.63 17.35
C ALA A 421 36.32 23.72 17.39
N ALA A 422 35.08 23.35 17.74
CA ALA A 422 34.02 24.29 18.06
C ALA A 422 34.20 24.81 19.49
N THR A 423 35.17 25.70 19.68
CA THR A 423 35.49 26.42 20.92
C THR A 423 34.38 27.37 21.42
N VAL A 424 33.13 27.13 21.05
CA VAL A 424 31.95 27.87 21.51
C VAL A 424 31.00 26.85 22.15
N GLY A 425 31.17 26.64 23.45
CA GLY A 425 30.43 25.69 24.28
C GLY A 425 28.95 25.99 24.46
N ASN A 426 28.21 26.35 23.41
CA ASN A 426 26.77 26.63 23.40
C ASN A 426 26.03 26.19 22.11
N VAL A 427 26.66 25.46 21.20
CA VAL A 427 25.98 24.95 19.99
C VAL A 427 25.59 23.49 20.16
N VAL A 428 24.35 23.15 19.80
CA VAL A 428 23.89 21.76 19.67
C VAL A 428 24.08 21.34 18.21
N GLY A 429 24.85 20.28 17.99
CA GLY A 429 25.08 19.74 16.64
C GLY A 429 24.22 18.50 16.38
N VAL A 430 23.78 18.35 15.13
CA VAL A 430 23.15 17.14 14.58
C VAL A 430 24.14 16.55 13.58
N TRP A 431 24.56 15.31 13.84
CA TRP A 431 25.64 14.66 13.08
C TRP A 431 25.19 13.30 12.56
N HIS A 432 25.25 13.08 11.26
CA HIS A 432 25.03 11.77 10.67
C HIS A 432 26.29 10.91 10.79
N TYR A 433 26.16 9.65 11.22
CA TYR A 433 27.29 8.72 11.30
C TYR A 433 27.48 7.98 9.97
N ALA A 434 28.61 8.23 9.30
CA ALA A 434 29.00 7.56 8.07
C ALA A 434 29.94 6.37 8.39
N PRO A 435 29.44 5.11 8.36
CA PRO A 435 30.20 3.95 8.82
C PRO A 435 31.31 3.50 7.87
N ASP A 436 31.24 3.85 6.58
CA ASP A 436 32.25 3.56 5.55
C ASP A 436 33.61 4.17 5.89
N ASP A 437 33.62 5.43 6.30
CA ASP A 437 34.84 6.16 6.67
C ASP A 437 35.05 6.23 8.19
N HIS A 438 34.06 5.80 8.97
CA HIS A 438 34.00 5.97 10.43
C HIS A 438 34.14 7.45 10.82
N VAL A 439 33.21 8.27 10.33
CA VAL A 439 33.19 9.72 10.55
C VAL A 439 31.80 10.23 10.91
N LEU A 440 31.75 11.45 11.45
CA LEU A 440 30.52 12.20 11.63
C LEU A 440 30.41 13.28 10.56
N GLU A 441 29.27 13.33 9.87
CA GLU A 441 28.92 14.36 8.89
C GLU A 441 27.95 15.36 9.54
N GLU A 442 28.34 16.63 9.61
CA GLU A 442 27.49 17.68 10.18
C GLU A 442 26.25 17.88 9.32
N ARG A 443 25.12 17.45 9.86
CA ARG A 443 23.81 17.56 9.22
C ARG A 443 23.18 18.92 9.50
N GLY A 444 23.38 19.47 10.69
CA GLY A 444 22.87 20.79 11.05
C GLY A 444 23.32 21.23 12.44
N THR A 445 23.07 22.50 12.76
CA THR A 445 23.43 23.07 14.07
C THR A 445 22.33 23.98 14.60
N ALA A 446 22.05 23.90 15.90
CA ALA A 446 21.18 24.83 16.61
C ALA A 446 22.05 25.74 17.49
N LYS A 447 22.35 26.95 16.98
CA LYS A 447 23.20 27.94 17.66
C LYS A 447 22.57 28.51 18.93
N GLU A 448 21.24 28.61 18.95
CA GLU A 448 20.44 29.09 20.08
C GLU A 448 19.80 27.93 20.86
N GLY A 449 20.24 26.69 20.62
CA GLY A 449 19.66 25.49 21.23
C GLY A 449 20.21 25.12 22.61
N ALA A 450 21.17 25.87 23.16
CA ALA A 450 21.84 25.51 24.43
C ALA A 450 20.87 25.37 25.61
N GLU A 451 19.97 26.33 25.78
CA GLU A 451 19.02 26.33 26.90
C GLU A 451 18.01 25.17 26.78
N LEU A 452 17.53 24.90 25.56
CA LEU A 452 16.67 23.76 25.28
C LEU A 452 17.39 22.43 25.51
N TRP A 453 18.67 22.34 25.18
CA TRP A 453 19.47 21.15 25.47
C TRP A 453 19.62 20.92 26.97
N THR A 454 19.86 21.99 27.76
CA THR A 454 19.86 21.91 29.22
C THR A 454 18.51 21.44 29.74
N LYS A 455 17.40 21.95 29.19
CA LYS A 455 16.03 21.50 29.54
C LYS A 455 15.81 20.02 29.21
N VAL A 456 16.23 19.56 28.02
CA VAL A 456 16.19 18.14 27.63
C VAL A 456 16.91 17.27 28.67
N GLY A 457 18.12 17.66 29.08
CA GLY A 457 18.85 16.95 30.12
C GLY A 457 18.15 16.97 31.48
N GLN A 458 17.60 18.12 31.90
CA GLN A 458 16.86 18.23 33.17
C GLN A 458 15.61 17.35 33.21
N THR A 459 14.89 17.24 32.10
CA THR A 459 13.69 16.41 31.98
C THR A 459 14.00 14.92 32.04
N LEU A 460 15.17 14.50 31.55
CA LEU A 460 15.62 13.10 31.60
C LEU A 460 16.17 12.70 32.98
N ASP A 461 16.76 13.64 33.72
CA ASP A 461 17.53 13.35 34.95
C ASP A 461 16.84 13.78 36.26
N GLY A 462 15.73 14.53 36.22
CA GLY A 462 15.03 14.99 37.43
C GLY A 462 15.85 15.91 38.35
N GLY A 463 16.96 16.49 37.88
CA GLY A 463 17.87 17.30 38.70
C GLY A 463 18.74 18.31 37.93
N PRO A 464 19.37 19.28 38.64
CA PRO A 464 20.08 20.43 38.05
C PRO A 464 21.50 20.12 37.51
N HIS A 465 21.96 18.87 37.55
CA HIS A 465 23.31 18.48 37.11
C HIS A 465 23.38 18.07 35.62
N ALA A 466 22.42 18.53 34.80
CA ALA A 466 22.06 18.00 33.49
C ALA A 466 23.06 18.21 32.31
N GLU A 467 24.18 18.92 32.49
CA GLU A 467 24.90 19.50 31.34
C GLU A 467 26.15 18.73 30.82
N HIS A 468 26.55 17.63 31.45
CA HIS A 468 27.77 16.91 31.08
C HIS A 468 27.49 15.45 30.68
N GLY A 469 27.63 15.15 29.39
CA GLY A 469 27.80 13.79 28.88
C GLY A 469 26.61 13.11 28.20
N LEU A 470 25.46 13.80 28.07
CA LEU A 470 24.31 13.27 27.33
C LEU A 470 24.49 13.45 25.82
N ILE A 471 24.16 12.40 25.06
CA ILE A 471 23.87 12.48 23.62
C ILE A 471 22.52 11.82 23.32
N LEU A 472 21.92 12.20 22.20
CA LEU A 472 20.79 11.48 21.63
C LEU A 472 21.22 10.80 20.33
N CYS A 473 20.88 9.53 20.16
CA CYS A 473 21.02 8.81 18.90
C CYS A 473 19.64 8.62 18.26
N ALA A 474 19.37 9.33 17.16
CA ALA A 474 18.18 9.14 16.36
C ALA A 474 18.45 8.08 15.28
N LEU A 475 17.64 7.03 15.25
CA LEU A 475 17.67 6.01 14.21
C LEU A 475 16.57 6.28 13.19
N THR A 476 16.92 6.23 11.91
CA THR A 476 15.98 6.30 10.79
C THR A 476 16.14 5.06 9.90
N SER A 477 15.18 4.79 9.02
CA SER A 477 15.24 3.71 8.04
C SER A 477 15.06 4.25 6.62
N VAL A 478 16.03 3.99 5.77
CA VAL A 478 15.91 4.11 4.31
C VAL A 478 15.18 2.86 3.80
N THR A 479 13.85 2.89 3.81
CA THR A 479 13.01 1.72 3.48
C THR A 479 13.26 1.20 2.06
N PHE A 480 13.62 2.09 1.14
CA PHE A 480 14.00 1.74 -0.23
C PHE A 480 15.05 0.63 -0.32
N ARG A 481 16.04 0.62 0.59
CA ARG A 481 17.12 -0.38 0.58
C ARG A 481 16.60 -1.80 0.69
N GLU A 482 15.67 -2.04 1.61
CA GLU A 482 15.05 -3.35 1.82
C GLU A 482 13.96 -3.66 0.76
N VAL A 483 13.13 -2.67 0.45
CA VAL A 483 11.99 -2.82 -0.45
C VAL A 483 12.42 -3.14 -1.88
N TRP A 484 13.57 -2.63 -2.32
CA TRP A 484 14.18 -2.96 -3.60
C TRP A 484 14.33 -4.48 -3.82
N LYS A 485 14.73 -5.22 -2.77
CA LYS A 485 14.94 -6.67 -2.83
C LYS A 485 13.73 -7.49 -2.42
N TYR A 486 13.00 -7.03 -1.39
CA TYR A 486 12.00 -7.84 -0.70
C TYR A 486 10.55 -7.35 -0.90
N GLY A 487 10.35 -6.30 -1.68
CA GLY A 487 9.03 -5.68 -1.89
C GLY A 487 8.38 -5.30 -0.56
N ILE A 488 7.09 -5.56 -0.42
CA ILE A 488 6.32 -5.19 0.79
C ILE A 488 6.81 -5.83 2.09
N ARG A 489 7.55 -6.96 2.02
CA ARG A 489 8.13 -7.59 3.21
C ARG A 489 9.31 -6.80 3.79
N GLY A 490 9.94 -5.97 2.95
CA GLY A 490 11.10 -5.15 3.33
C GLY A 490 10.82 -4.27 4.56
N TRP A 491 9.58 -3.84 4.77
CA TRP A 491 9.21 -3.07 5.97
C TRP A 491 9.47 -3.83 7.27
N ARG A 492 9.13 -5.13 7.34
CA ARG A 492 9.39 -5.96 8.53
C ARG A 492 10.89 -6.06 8.80
N TYR A 493 11.68 -6.17 7.74
CA TYR A 493 13.13 -6.26 7.82
C TYR A 493 13.77 -4.96 8.29
N CYS A 494 13.27 -3.79 7.86
CA CYS A 494 13.67 -2.51 8.44
C CYS A 494 13.47 -2.50 9.96
N GLN A 495 12.34 -3.00 10.46
CA GLN A 495 12.09 -3.01 11.91
C GLN A 495 13.03 -3.98 12.65
N LEU A 496 13.27 -5.18 12.11
CA LEU A 496 14.24 -6.12 12.71
C LEU A 496 15.65 -5.50 12.77
N ASP A 497 16.08 -4.84 11.71
CA ASP A 497 17.38 -4.18 11.61
C ASP A 497 17.50 -3.01 12.62
N VAL A 498 16.44 -2.25 12.84
CA VAL A 498 16.36 -1.23 13.92
C VAL A 498 16.54 -1.90 15.29
N GLY A 499 15.86 -3.02 15.54
CA GLY A 499 16.03 -3.80 16.77
C GLY A 499 17.47 -4.25 17.01
N HIS A 500 18.12 -4.75 15.97
CA HIS A 500 19.54 -5.11 16.01
C HIS A 500 20.43 -3.88 16.33
N ALA A 501 20.16 -2.73 15.71
CA ALA A 501 20.90 -1.49 15.94
C ALA A 501 20.72 -0.94 17.37
N ILE A 502 19.50 -0.98 17.93
CA ILE A 502 19.21 -0.61 19.32
C ILE A 502 20.06 -1.46 20.29
N ALA A 503 20.05 -2.78 20.12
CA ALA A 503 20.85 -3.67 20.96
C ALA A 503 22.36 -3.42 20.81
N CYS A 504 22.85 -3.18 19.59
CA CYS A 504 24.25 -2.82 19.35
C CYS A 504 24.67 -1.55 20.09
N LEU A 505 23.89 -0.46 19.97
CA LEU A 505 24.20 0.81 20.63
C LEU A 505 24.19 0.68 22.15
N SER A 506 23.21 -0.03 22.70
CA SER A 506 23.09 -0.27 24.14
C SER A 506 24.24 -1.11 24.70
N LEU A 507 24.59 -2.20 24.04
CA LEU A 507 25.71 -3.04 24.46
C LEU A 507 27.05 -2.31 24.30
N SER A 508 27.21 -1.50 23.26
CA SER A 508 28.39 -0.66 23.10
C SER A 508 28.47 0.46 24.15
N ALA A 509 27.35 1.06 24.53
CA ALA A 509 27.29 2.00 25.66
C ALA A 509 27.73 1.32 26.96
N SER A 510 27.33 0.05 27.14
CA SER A 510 27.71 -0.74 28.31
C SER A 510 29.22 -0.96 28.42
N LEU A 511 29.93 -1.10 27.30
CA LEU A 511 31.40 -1.14 27.29
C LEU A 511 32.03 0.13 27.87
N LEU A 512 31.33 1.27 27.85
CA LEU A 512 31.80 2.54 28.38
C LEU A 512 31.30 2.81 29.80
N GLY A 513 30.54 1.88 30.39
CA GLY A 513 29.82 2.12 31.65
C GLY A 513 28.62 3.08 31.49
N TRP A 514 28.18 3.34 30.26
CA TRP A 514 27.08 4.26 29.95
C TRP A 514 25.72 3.58 30.04
N SER A 515 24.67 4.37 30.24
CA SER A 515 23.29 3.94 30.06
C SER A 515 22.80 4.25 28.65
N CYS A 516 21.76 3.53 28.24
CA CYS A 516 21.04 3.72 26.99
C CYS A 516 19.55 3.54 27.27
N ARG A 517 18.72 4.50 26.88
CA ARG A 517 17.26 4.48 27.10
C ARG A 517 16.53 4.89 25.83
N LEU A 518 15.48 4.16 25.48
CA LEU A 518 14.52 4.55 24.45
C LEU A 518 13.65 5.70 24.95
N LEU A 519 13.54 6.77 24.15
CA LEU A 519 12.69 7.92 24.43
C LEU A 519 11.35 7.80 23.69
N HIS A 520 10.28 8.20 24.39
CA HIS A 520 8.97 8.42 23.79
C HIS A 520 8.95 9.79 23.08
N ALA A 521 9.38 9.81 21.82
CA ALA A 521 9.27 10.97 20.95
C ALA A 521 8.36 10.65 19.76
N ARG A 522 7.64 11.67 19.27
CA ARG A 522 6.82 11.54 18.07
C ARG A 522 7.70 11.35 16.85
N SER A 523 7.26 10.53 15.89
CA SER A 523 8.01 10.30 14.65
C SER A 523 8.29 11.61 13.90
N LEU A 524 7.33 12.55 13.92
CA LEU A 524 7.49 13.89 13.37
C LEU A 524 8.61 14.69 14.05
N THR A 525 8.69 14.64 15.39
CA THR A 525 9.74 15.31 16.16
C THR A 525 11.11 14.79 15.78
N ILE A 526 11.28 13.46 15.72
CA ILE A 526 12.54 12.82 15.31
C ILE A 526 12.91 13.23 13.88
N GLY A 527 11.95 13.14 12.96
CA GLY A 527 12.18 13.47 11.55
C GLY A 527 12.53 14.93 11.31
N ASN A 528 11.93 15.86 12.07
CA ASN A 528 12.28 17.27 12.00
C ASN A 528 13.67 17.54 12.59
N LEU A 529 14.04 16.87 13.68
CA LEU A 529 15.32 17.05 14.36
C LEU A 529 16.52 16.64 13.48
N VAL A 530 16.37 15.59 12.68
CA VAL A 530 17.42 15.11 11.76
C VAL A 530 17.27 15.61 10.33
N GLY A 531 16.18 16.33 10.04
CA GLY A 531 15.89 16.88 8.73
C GLY A 531 15.43 15.85 7.70
N ALA A 532 14.85 14.71 8.15
CA ALA A 532 14.25 13.68 7.29
C ALA A 532 12.94 14.12 6.63
N HIS A 533 12.26 15.12 7.20
CA HIS A 533 11.01 15.69 6.67
C HIS A 533 11.18 17.03 5.95
N LEU A 534 12.42 17.45 5.69
CA LEU A 534 12.65 18.70 4.95
C LEU A 534 12.13 18.56 3.52
N PRO A 535 11.30 19.52 3.04
CA PRO A 535 10.74 19.46 1.69
C PRO A 535 11.85 19.42 0.64
N ASP A 536 11.65 18.61 -0.40
CA ASP A 536 12.49 18.57 -1.61
C ASP A 536 13.98 18.26 -1.38
N GLN A 537 14.37 17.76 -0.21
CA GLN A 537 15.77 17.36 0.07
C GLN A 537 16.08 15.93 -0.33
N PHE A 538 15.11 15.02 -0.17
CA PHE A 538 15.26 13.62 -0.58
C PHE A 538 14.71 13.44 -2.00
N VAL A 539 15.35 12.57 -2.77
CA VAL A 539 14.76 12.07 -4.01
C VAL A 539 13.50 11.29 -3.64
N ARG A 540 12.39 11.56 -4.33
CA ARG A 540 11.11 10.90 -4.04
C ARG A 540 11.25 9.37 -4.12
N GLY A 541 10.92 8.67 -3.04
CA GLY A 541 11.08 7.23 -2.86
C GLY A 541 12.36 6.82 -2.11
N GLU A 542 13.29 7.75 -1.87
CA GLU A 542 14.52 7.54 -1.10
C GLU A 542 14.46 8.20 0.28
N GLU A 543 13.26 8.62 0.72
CA GLU A 543 13.07 9.29 2.00
C GLU A 543 13.44 8.38 3.19
N GLU A 544 13.99 9.00 4.22
CA GLU A 544 14.25 8.34 5.49
C GLU A 544 13.01 8.37 6.38
N GLU A 545 12.71 7.21 6.96
CA GLU A 545 11.61 7.06 7.90
C GLU A 545 12.12 7.14 9.36
N PRO A 546 11.64 8.10 10.17
CA PRO A 546 12.03 8.19 11.57
C PRO A 546 11.58 6.96 12.36
N CYS A 547 12.52 6.30 13.04
CA CYS A 547 12.24 5.07 13.78
C CYS A 547 12.20 5.33 15.29
N CYS A 548 13.32 5.68 15.91
CA CYS A 548 13.39 5.88 17.36
C CYS A 548 14.49 6.85 17.79
N LEU A 549 14.42 7.29 19.05
CA LEU A 549 15.39 8.18 19.68
C LEU A 549 15.92 7.54 20.97
N LEU A 550 17.24 7.42 21.08
CA LEU A 550 17.93 6.82 22.23
C LEU A 550 18.68 7.91 22.99
N ALA A 551 18.46 8.03 24.30
CA ALA A 551 19.32 8.81 25.19
C ALA A 551 20.49 7.94 25.66
N ILE A 552 21.72 8.39 25.44
CA ILE A 552 22.93 7.64 25.77
C ILE A 552 23.90 8.56 26.52
N GLY A 553 24.53 8.06 27.58
CA GLY A 553 25.57 8.80 28.28
C GLY A 553 26.04 8.14 29.58
N PRO A 554 27.04 8.74 30.26
CA PRO A 554 27.67 8.21 31.47
C PRO A 554 26.76 8.16 32.70
N ARG A 555 25.51 8.60 32.58
CA ARG A 555 24.59 8.74 33.71
C ARG A 555 23.80 7.46 33.90
N GLN A 556 23.60 7.05 35.14
CA GLN A 556 22.55 6.10 35.47
C GLN A 556 21.22 6.83 35.35
N VAL A 557 20.40 6.49 34.34
CA VAL A 557 19.00 6.91 34.34
C VAL A 557 18.30 5.99 35.33
N SER A 558 18.39 6.34 36.62
CA SER A 558 17.79 5.56 37.72
C SER A 558 16.32 5.33 37.40
N GLY A 559 15.95 4.07 37.21
CA GLY A 559 14.61 3.67 36.80
C GLY A 559 13.60 3.85 37.92
N THR A 560 13.09 5.07 38.14
CA THR A 560 11.87 5.27 38.94
C THR A 560 11.08 6.45 38.39
N LYS A 561 9.96 6.11 37.74
CA LYS A 561 8.80 6.95 37.45
C LYS A 561 9.13 8.41 37.09
N VAL A 562 9.41 8.60 35.80
CA VAL A 562 9.18 9.85 35.09
C VAL A 562 7.72 10.23 35.35
N THR A 563 7.49 11.17 36.27
CA THR A 563 6.14 11.59 36.69
C THR A 563 5.40 12.11 35.47
N ILE A 564 4.17 11.63 35.24
CA ILE A 564 3.29 12.02 34.13
C ILE A 564 3.31 13.55 34.00
N GLY A 565 3.96 14.03 32.94
CA GLY A 565 4.39 15.43 32.76
C GLY A 565 5.67 15.55 31.92
N SER A 566 6.68 14.71 32.18
CA SER A 566 8.01 14.88 31.57
C SER A 566 8.21 14.35 30.14
N GLU A 567 7.45 13.36 29.64
CA GLU A 567 7.64 12.90 28.24
C GLU A 567 7.06 13.88 27.22
N GLN A 568 5.91 14.49 27.53
CA GLN A 568 5.34 15.57 26.73
C GLN A 568 6.26 16.80 26.72
N ASP A 569 6.82 17.15 27.88
CA ASP A 569 7.74 18.27 28.02
C ASP A 569 9.06 18.01 27.27
N LEU A 570 9.55 16.77 27.31
CA LEU A 570 10.74 16.35 26.57
C LEU A 570 10.52 16.45 25.06
N ASP A 571 9.45 15.85 24.54
CA ASP A 571 9.13 15.91 23.11
C ASP A 571 8.87 17.35 22.65
N SER A 572 8.22 18.17 23.49
CA SER A 572 8.04 19.60 23.20
C SER A 572 9.37 20.35 23.13
N ALA A 573 10.29 20.10 24.06
CA ALA A 573 11.63 20.70 24.03
C ALA A 573 12.45 20.24 22.81
N LEU A 574 12.31 18.97 22.42
CA LEU A 574 12.95 18.42 21.22
C LEU A 574 12.34 19.00 19.93
N ALA A 575 11.02 19.17 19.89
CA ALA A 575 10.33 19.78 18.76
C ALA A 575 10.73 21.25 18.60
N GLU A 576 10.83 21.99 19.71
CA GLU A 576 11.33 23.36 19.71
C GLU A 576 12.79 23.42 19.26
N LEU A 577 13.65 22.54 19.78
CA LEU A 577 15.04 22.43 19.34
C LEU A 577 15.14 22.15 17.84
N ALA A 578 14.30 21.27 17.30
CA ALA A 578 14.26 20.95 15.87
C ALA A 578 13.97 22.19 15.00
N THR A 579 13.16 23.15 15.49
CA THR A 579 12.92 24.41 14.76
C THR A 579 14.14 25.33 14.69
N LEU A 580 15.10 25.16 15.61
CA LEU A 580 16.34 25.95 15.66
C LEU A 580 17.49 25.32 14.89
N VAL A 581 17.33 24.08 14.40
CA VAL A 581 18.38 23.41 13.63
C VAL A 581 18.48 24.02 12.24
N ASP A 582 19.59 24.69 11.98
CA ASP A 582 19.97 25.12 10.64
C ASP A 582 20.71 23.98 9.92
N PHE A 583 20.03 23.39 8.94
CA PHE A 583 20.57 22.33 8.08
C PHE A 583 21.45 22.86 6.93
N GLY A 584 21.48 24.18 6.72
CA GLY A 584 22.24 24.82 5.66
C GLY A 584 21.94 24.24 4.27
N ASN A 585 22.99 24.09 3.45
CA ASN A 585 22.92 23.46 2.12
C ASN A 585 23.42 22.00 2.16
N THR A 586 23.22 21.33 3.30
CA THR A 586 23.50 19.89 3.41
C THR A 586 22.27 19.12 2.97
N GLY A 587 22.41 18.32 1.92
CA GLY A 587 21.34 17.48 1.39
C GLY A 587 21.85 16.05 1.26
N PRO A 588 20.96 15.04 1.34
CA PRO A 588 21.33 13.65 1.19
C PRO A 588 21.93 13.39 -0.20
N THR A 589 22.83 12.42 -0.26
CA THR A 589 23.33 11.91 -1.54
C THR A 589 22.29 10.98 -2.16
N GLU A 590 22.12 11.07 -3.47
CA GLU A 590 21.20 10.21 -4.20
C GLU A 590 21.67 8.75 -4.11
N LEU A 591 20.76 7.86 -3.72
CA LEU A 591 21.06 6.46 -3.46
C LEU A 591 21.00 5.61 -4.73
N SER A 592 20.16 5.98 -5.70
CA SER A 592 20.02 5.31 -6.99
C SER A 592 20.60 6.14 -8.14
N PRO A 593 21.53 5.60 -8.96
CA PRO A 593 22.13 6.37 -10.08
C PRO A 593 21.15 6.82 -11.18
N THR A 594 19.94 6.26 -11.21
CA THR A 594 18.95 6.46 -12.27
C THR A 594 17.65 7.10 -11.79
N GLY A 595 17.54 7.48 -10.51
CA GLY A 595 16.36 8.16 -9.94
C GLY A 595 15.05 7.36 -10.01
N VAL A 596 15.11 6.05 -9.79
CA VAL A 596 13.99 5.14 -10.07
C VAL A 596 13.09 4.92 -8.87
N ARG A 597 11.78 4.93 -9.14
CA ARG A 597 10.72 5.03 -8.15
C ARG A 597 10.02 3.69 -7.97
N TRP A 598 10.07 3.19 -6.75
CA TRP A 598 9.25 2.05 -6.31
C TRP A 598 8.14 2.61 -5.44
N SER A 599 6.89 2.63 -5.92
CA SER A 599 5.75 2.98 -5.08
C SER A 599 5.07 1.70 -4.61
N TYR A 600 5.31 1.35 -3.35
CA TYR A 600 4.51 0.39 -2.60
C TYR A 600 3.69 1.16 -1.57
N PRO A 601 2.47 1.61 -1.88
CA PRO A 601 1.63 2.38 -0.96
C PRO A 601 1.32 1.61 0.31
N GLN A 602 1.40 0.28 0.28
CA GLN A 602 1.28 -0.53 1.49
C GLN A 602 2.36 -0.16 2.51
N ILE A 603 3.57 0.19 2.05
CA ILE A 603 4.67 0.68 2.88
C ILE A 603 4.30 2.05 3.44
N GLU A 604 3.88 3.00 2.59
CA GLU A 604 3.46 4.33 3.04
C GLU A 604 2.31 4.27 4.06
N VAL A 605 1.33 3.40 3.82
CA VAL A 605 0.18 3.17 4.70
C VAL A 605 0.62 2.53 6.02
N VAL A 606 1.39 1.44 6.01
CA VAL A 606 1.81 0.79 7.25
C VAL A 606 2.76 1.69 8.04
N SER A 607 3.67 2.39 7.37
CA SER A 607 4.57 3.35 8.01
C SER A 607 3.76 4.46 8.67
N LYS A 608 2.80 5.08 7.99
CA LYS A 608 1.93 6.11 8.58
C LYS A 608 1.10 5.59 9.75
N LEU A 609 0.45 4.44 9.62
CA LEU A 609 -0.38 3.88 10.69
C LEU A 609 0.46 3.57 11.94
N THR A 610 1.65 3.03 11.75
CA THR A 610 2.52 2.61 12.86
C THR A 610 3.45 3.71 13.36
N GLN A 611 3.34 4.95 12.84
CA GLN A 611 4.08 6.09 13.38
C GLN A 611 3.51 6.47 14.75
N ARG A 612 4.40 6.95 15.62
CA ARG A 612 3.97 7.49 16.91
C ARG A 612 3.54 8.94 16.72
N GLU A 613 2.24 9.15 16.62
CA GLU A 613 1.62 10.49 16.55
C GLU A 613 1.27 11.02 17.94
N ASP A 614 0.79 10.16 18.83
CA ASP A 614 0.44 10.48 20.20
C ASP A 614 1.49 10.01 21.21
N LEU A 615 1.61 10.76 22.30
CA LEU A 615 2.48 10.47 23.45
C LEU A 615 1.71 9.84 24.63
N THR A 616 0.45 9.44 24.40
CA THR A 616 -0.31 8.69 25.41
C THR A 616 0.43 7.40 25.73
N THR A 617 0.56 7.09 27.02
CA THR A 617 1.13 5.82 27.45
C THR A 617 0.37 4.66 26.80
N ASP A 618 1.11 3.69 26.25
CA ASP A 618 0.49 2.47 25.74
C ASP A 618 -0.37 1.86 26.87
N PRO A 619 -1.62 1.43 26.60
CA PRO A 619 -2.55 0.95 27.62
C PRO A 619 -1.99 -0.32 28.28
N GLY A 620 -1.23 -0.14 29.35
CA GLY A 620 -0.43 -1.23 29.89
C GLY A 620 0.47 -0.90 31.09
N ASP A 621 0.37 0.27 31.70
CA ASP A 621 1.10 0.58 32.95
C ASP A 621 0.56 -0.26 34.13
N LEU A 622 0.93 -1.54 34.17
CA LEU A 622 0.83 -2.38 35.35
C LEU A 622 2.18 -2.36 36.07
N SER A 623 2.09 -2.14 37.38
CA SER A 623 3.19 -2.09 38.33
C SER A 623 4.21 -3.22 38.13
N PRO A 624 5.51 -2.98 38.42
CA PRO A 624 6.56 -4.01 38.30
C PRO A 624 6.16 -5.25 39.10
N ALA A 625 5.94 -6.38 38.42
CA ALA A 625 5.90 -7.66 39.10
C ALA A 625 7.33 -7.90 39.65
N GLY A 626 7.44 -8.10 40.96
CA GLY A 626 8.73 -8.18 41.65
C GLY A 626 9.72 -9.11 40.94
N LEU A 627 10.97 -8.65 40.83
CA LEU A 627 12.06 -9.44 40.28
C LEU A 627 12.17 -10.74 41.09
N ILE A 628 11.99 -11.87 40.41
CA ILE A 628 12.18 -13.18 41.03
C ILE A 628 13.68 -13.42 41.07
N GLN A 629 14.27 -13.57 42.25
CA GLN A 629 15.65 -14.04 42.36
C GLN A 629 15.72 -15.47 41.81
N PRO A 630 16.39 -15.71 40.67
CA PRO A 630 16.57 -17.06 40.20
C PRO A 630 17.58 -17.78 41.10
N PRO A 631 17.53 -19.12 41.20
CA PRO A 631 18.67 -19.88 41.70
C PRO A 631 19.91 -19.53 40.86
N PRO A 632 21.13 -19.58 41.45
CA PRO A 632 22.32 -19.01 40.83
C PRO A 632 22.74 -19.79 39.58
N ILE A 633 22.25 -19.39 38.40
CA ILE A 633 22.81 -19.79 37.09
C ILE A 633 24.30 -19.36 37.05
N VAL A 634 24.61 -18.26 37.74
CA VAL A 634 25.90 -17.56 37.81
C VAL A 634 27.05 -18.48 38.25
N SER A 635 26.85 -19.35 39.24
CA SER A 635 27.96 -20.14 39.82
C SER A 635 28.54 -21.19 38.86
N THR A 636 27.75 -21.66 37.88
CA THR A 636 28.24 -22.64 36.88
C THR A 636 28.98 -21.99 35.71
N LEU A 637 28.72 -20.71 35.44
CA LEU A 637 29.25 -19.99 34.28
C LEU A 637 30.61 -19.35 34.53
N GLU A 638 30.92 -18.96 35.77
CA GLU A 638 32.20 -18.30 36.14
C GLU A 638 33.45 -19.12 35.77
N SER A 639 33.31 -20.44 35.62
CA SER A 639 34.39 -21.35 35.23
C SER A 639 34.69 -21.40 33.72
N GLN A 640 33.81 -20.85 32.88
CA GLN A 640 33.97 -20.88 31.42
C GLN A 640 34.82 -19.70 30.94
N THR A 641 35.62 -19.94 29.90
CA THR A 641 36.32 -18.89 29.15
C THR A 641 35.53 -18.52 27.90
N ILE A 642 35.39 -17.24 27.63
CA ILE A 642 34.70 -16.68 26.46
C ILE A 642 35.62 -15.69 25.74
N LEU A 643 35.33 -15.34 24.50
CA LEU A 643 35.96 -14.19 23.86
C LEU A 643 35.54 -12.90 24.55
N ASN A 644 36.45 -11.94 24.63
CA ASN A 644 36.11 -10.63 25.17
C ASN A 644 34.99 -9.97 24.31
N PRO A 645 34.05 -9.22 24.93
CA PRO A 645 32.90 -8.68 24.22
C PRO A 645 33.24 -7.76 23.04
N GLN A 646 34.30 -6.94 23.16
CA GLN A 646 34.73 -6.02 22.10
C GLN A 646 35.16 -6.78 20.84
N SER A 647 36.04 -7.78 20.98
CA SER A 647 36.43 -8.63 19.85
C SER A 647 35.24 -9.42 19.31
N ALA A 648 34.37 -9.96 20.18
CA ALA A 648 33.20 -10.71 19.75
C ALA A 648 32.24 -9.87 18.88
N ILE A 649 31.99 -8.61 19.25
CA ILE A 649 31.23 -7.65 18.44
C ILE A 649 31.87 -7.48 17.06
N ARG A 650 33.20 -7.26 17.01
CA ARG A 650 33.92 -7.00 15.77
C ARG A 650 33.98 -8.21 14.83
N ILE A 651 34.07 -9.42 15.37
CA ILE A 651 34.16 -10.65 14.55
C ILE A 651 32.80 -11.31 14.28
N ARG A 652 31.72 -10.92 14.96
CA ARG A 652 30.39 -11.50 14.76
C ARG A 652 29.98 -11.45 13.30
N ARG A 653 29.63 -12.60 12.71
CA ARG A 653 29.10 -12.69 11.34
C ARG A 653 27.82 -13.50 11.30
N SER A 654 27.00 -13.21 10.30
CA SER A 654 25.86 -14.07 9.96
C SER A 654 26.37 -15.26 9.15
N THR A 655 26.16 -16.44 9.71
CA THR A 655 26.57 -17.70 9.08
C THR A 655 25.79 -17.89 7.78
N THR A 656 26.45 -18.37 6.72
CA THR A 656 25.75 -18.72 5.46
C THR A 656 25.58 -20.23 5.29
N GLU A 657 26.37 -21.01 6.01
CA GLU A 657 26.29 -22.47 6.04
C GLU A 657 26.77 -22.99 7.41
N MET A 658 25.98 -23.84 8.06
CA MET A 658 26.39 -24.49 9.32
C MET A 658 27.18 -25.76 9.01
N SER A 659 28.18 -26.05 9.84
CA SER A 659 28.85 -27.33 9.86
C SER A 659 27.94 -28.38 10.52
N THR A 660 28.15 -29.64 10.16
CA THR A 660 27.40 -30.77 10.70
C THR A 660 28.38 -31.79 11.26
N GLY A 661 28.03 -32.38 12.39
CA GLY A 661 28.89 -33.36 13.06
C GLY A 661 29.93 -32.78 14.02
N ASP A 662 29.82 -31.49 14.40
CA ASP A 662 30.74 -30.83 15.34
C ASP A 662 30.54 -31.21 16.82
N GLY A 663 29.74 -32.26 17.09
CA GLY A 663 29.31 -32.65 18.43
C GLY A 663 28.07 -31.91 18.91
N ALA A 664 27.50 -32.37 20.03
CA ALA A 664 26.34 -31.74 20.65
C ALA A 664 26.74 -30.46 21.40
N LEU A 665 25.86 -29.47 21.41
CA LEU A 665 26.06 -28.26 22.20
C LEU A 665 25.96 -28.60 23.69
N PRO A 666 26.93 -28.22 24.54
CA PRO A 666 26.85 -28.44 25.97
C PRO A 666 25.60 -27.79 26.57
N LEU A 667 24.93 -28.50 27.48
CA LEU A 667 23.68 -28.04 28.10
C LEU A 667 23.85 -26.70 28.82
N SER A 668 24.99 -26.50 29.50
CA SER A 668 25.32 -25.25 30.20
C SER A 668 25.43 -24.06 29.23
N THR A 669 26.04 -24.27 28.06
CA THR A 669 26.12 -23.29 26.98
C THR A 669 24.74 -22.94 26.45
N PHE A 670 23.88 -23.95 26.20
CA PHE A 670 22.50 -23.76 25.76
C PHE A 670 21.68 -22.95 26.76
N HIS A 671 21.70 -23.33 28.05
CA HIS A 671 21.01 -22.60 29.10
C HIS A 671 21.52 -21.17 29.25
N SER A 672 22.83 -20.95 29.13
CA SER A 672 23.40 -19.59 29.20
C SER A 672 22.92 -18.70 28.06
N LEU A 673 22.88 -19.23 26.83
CA LEU A 673 22.37 -18.54 25.64
C LEU A 673 20.92 -18.10 25.88
N LEU A 674 20.06 -19.04 26.30
CA LEU A 674 18.65 -18.75 26.55
C LEU A 674 18.44 -17.80 27.73
N ALA A 675 19.21 -17.96 28.81
CA ALA A 675 19.09 -17.12 29.99
C ALA A 675 19.35 -15.63 29.69
N ARG A 676 20.25 -15.31 28.76
CA ARG A 676 20.48 -13.92 28.32
C ARG A 676 19.34 -13.33 27.50
N THR A 677 18.50 -14.18 26.91
CA THR A 677 17.30 -13.72 26.21
C THR A 677 16.19 -13.29 27.16
N VAL A 678 16.23 -13.65 28.45
CA VAL A 678 15.13 -13.39 29.40
C VAL A 678 15.38 -12.10 30.20
N PRO A 679 14.56 -11.04 30.04
CA PRO A 679 14.83 -9.71 30.61
C PRO A 679 14.88 -9.65 32.13
N HIS A 680 14.09 -10.50 32.80
CA HIS A 680 13.84 -10.45 34.24
C HIS A 680 14.69 -11.43 35.06
N LEU A 681 15.56 -12.22 34.41
CA LEU A 681 16.49 -13.09 35.14
C LEU A 681 17.60 -12.22 35.75
N ALA A 682 17.68 -12.17 37.08
CA ALA A 682 18.81 -11.55 37.76
C ALA A 682 20.07 -12.41 37.57
N TRP A 683 21.18 -11.78 37.17
CA TRP A 683 22.50 -12.42 37.04
C TRP A 683 23.48 -11.95 38.12
N SER A 684 22.98 -11.19 39.11
CA SER A 684 23.69 -10.84 40.33
C SER A 684 22.78 -11.17 41.53
N ALA A 685 23.40 -11.40 42.69
CA ALA A 685 22.69 -11.66 43.94
C ALA A 685 22.09 -10.38 44.58
N GLU A 686 22.30 -9.22 43.95
CA GLU A 686 21.88 -7.93 44.47
C GLU A 686 20.35 -7.76 44.36
N PRO A 687 19.64 -7.50 45.47
CA PRO A 687 18.17 -7.40 45.51
C PRO A 687 17.56 -6.30 44.63
N ASP A 688 18.34 -5.27 44.27
CA ASP A 688 17.90 -4.07 43.55
C ASP A 688 18.44 -4.00 42.10
N ALA A 689 18.86 -5.12 41.51
CA ALA A 689 19.45 -5.11 40.17
C ALA A 689 18.44 -4.65 39.10
N GLU A 690 18.77 -3.54 38.42
CA GLU A 690 18.03 -3.08 37.23
C GLU A 690 18.00 -4.16 36.12
N ARG A 691 17.09 -4.02 35.16
CA ARG A 691 17.04 -4.90 33.97
C ARG A 691 18.41 -4.93 33.28
N GLN A 692 18.75 -6.08 32.73
CA GLN A 692 19.98 -6.25 31.95
C GLN A 692 19.93 -5.49 30.65
N GLN A 693 21.08 -5.02 30.18
CA GLN A 693 21.23 -4.58 28.81
C GLN A 693 21.07 -5.79 27.86
N PRO A 694 20.50 -5.63 26.66
CA PRO A 694 19.91 -4.41 26.13
C PRO A 694 18.43 -4.21 26.56
N TRP A 695 17.88 -5.08 27.41
CA TRP A 695 16.46 -5.06 27.80
C TRP A 695 16.07 -3.82 28.61
N SER A 696 16.99 -3.23 29.36
CA SER A 696 16.80 -1.96 30.09
C SER A 696 16.56 -0.75 29.18
N VAL A 697 16.86 -0.86 27.88
CA VAL A 697 16.60 0.21 26.91
C VAL A 697 15.10 0.41 26.71
N LEU A 698 14.35 -0.69 26.75
CA LEU A 698 12.90 -0.68 26.63
C LEU A 698 12.32 -0.30 28.00
N SER A 699 11.65 0.85 28.06
CA SER A 699 11.05 1.40 29.28
C SER A 699 9.94 0.54 29.89
N ASP A 700 9.29 -0.27 29.05
CA ASP A 700 8.03 -0.91 29.44
C ASP A 700 8.29 -2.32 29.96
N ASP A 701 7.49 -2.73 30.94
CA ASP A 701 7.68 -4.01 31.60
C ASP A 701 7.34 -5.24 30.74
N PHE A 702 6.83 -5.01 29.52
CA PHE A 702 6.35 -6.03 28.60
C PHE A 702 7.45 -6.90 27.98
N VAL A 703 7.14 -8.18 27.87
CA VAL A 703 7.86 -9.15 27.07
C VAL A 703 6.88 -9.69 26.03
N ASP A 704 6.95 -9.16 24.81
CA ASP A 704 5.97 -9.49 23.76
C ASP A 704 6.42 -10.65 22.89
N VAL A 705 7.73 -10.97 22.91
CA VAL A 705 8.30 -12.01 22.06
C VAL A 705 8.71 -13.24 22.88
N HIS A 706 8.31 -14.43 22.42
CA HIS A 706 8.66 -15.74 22.99
C HIS A 706 9.33 -16.62 21.93
N LEU A 707 9.97 -17.71 22.36
CA LEU A 707 10.79 -18.54 21.46
C LEU A 707 10.22 -19.95 21.36
N VAL A 708 9.86 -20.36 20.14
CA VAL A 708 9.61 -21.76 19.80
C VAL A 708 10.92 -22.34 19.28
N ILE A 709 11.52 -23.27 20.02
CA ILE A 709 12.88 -23.77 19.80
C ILE A 709 12.81 -25.23 19.36
N ALA A 710 13.33 -25.53 18.17
CA ALA A 710 13.61 -26.89 17.76
C ALA A 710 15.06 -27.25 18.15
N VAL A 711 15.19 -28.17 19.10
CA VAL A 711 16.47 -28.70 19.58
C VAL A 711 16.88 -29.87 18.69
N HIS A 712 18.05 -29.76 18.05
CA HIS A 712 18.57 -30.76 17.11
C HIS A 712 19.69 -31.60 17.72
N GLU A 713 20.67 -30.95 18.35
CA GLU A 713 21.86 -31.57 18.95
C GLU A 713 22.32 -30.79 20.20
N VAL A 714 21.66 -30.98 21.34
CA VAL A 714 22.03 -30.40 22.65
C VAL A 714 22.17 -31.51 23.68
N GLU A 715 23.26 -31.51 24.44
CA GLU A 715 23.53 -32.53 25.45
C GLU A 715 22.44 -32.59 26.52
N GLY A 716 21.99 -33.79 26.88
CA GLY A 716 21.03 -33.98 27.97
C GLY A 716 19.61 -33.50 27.71
N LEU A 717 19.29 -33.04 26.49
CA LEU A 717 17.93 -32.74 26.04
C LEU A 717 17.51 -33.69 24.92
N ALA A 718 16.24 -34.08 24.94
CA ALA A 718 15.65 -34.82 23.84
C ALA A 718 15.58 -33.93 22.59
N LYS A 719 15.71 -34.55 21.41
CA LYS A 719 15.41 -33.84 20.16
C LYS A 719 13.92 -33.55 20.13
N GLY A 720 13.54 -32.31 19.87
CA GLY A 720 12.15 -31.93 20.01
C GLY A 720 11.88 -30.44 19.80
N LEU A 721 10.60 -30.11 19.90
CA LEU A 721 10.09 -28.75 19.90
C LEU A 721 9.84 -28.31 21.35
N TYR A 722 10.37 -27.14 21.68
CA TYR A 722 10.34 -26.53 23.00
C TYR A 722 9.77 -25.11 22.91
N LEU A 723 9.24 -24.61 24.01
CA LEU A 723 8.78 -23.23 24.15
C LEU A 723 9.52 -22.58 25.32
N LEU A 724 10.21 -21.48 25.05
CA LEU A 724 10.73 -20.60 26.10
C LEU A 724 9.76 -19.43 26.28
N VAL A 725 9.05 -19.42 27.40
CA VAL A 725 8.24 -18.29 27.83
C VAL A 725 9.16 -17.28 28.53
N ARG A 726 9.23 -16.07 27.99
CA ARG A 726 10.17 -15.03 28.46
C ARG A 726 9.55 -14.06 29.48
N SER A 727 8.24 -14.12 29.72
CA SER A 727 7.53 -13.34 30.74
C SER A 727 7.81 -13.87 32.15
N PRO A 728 7.69 -13.09 33.24
CA PRO A 728 7.98 -13.57 34.60
C PRO A 728 7.12 -14.75 35.06
N LEU A 729 7.68 -15.70 35.81
CA LEU A 729 6.99 -16.92 36.32
C LEU A 729 5.67 -16.61 37.06
N GLN A 730 5.61 -15.51 37.80
CA GLN A 730 4.45 -15.11 38.60
C GLN A 730 3.47 -14.19 37.84
N SER A 731 3.78 -13.86 36.59
CA SER A 731 2.89 -13.05 35.76
C SER A 731 1.63 -13.86 35.39
N SER A 732 0.49 -13.18 35.29
CA SER A 732 -0.71 -13.73 34.64
C SER A 732 -0.46 -14.06 33.16
N ASP A 733 0.67 -13.62 32.61
CA ASP A 733 1.03 -13.73 31.23
C ASP A 733 1.49 -15.14 30.84
N THR A 734 2.30 -15.81 31.67
CA THR A 734 2.76 -17.18 31.40
C THR A 734 1.61 -18.16 31.17
N PRO A 735 0.58 -18.24 32.04
CA PRO A 735 -0.62 -19.04 31.75
C PRO A 735 -1.32 -18.62 30.45
N SER A 736 -1.32 -17.32 30.12
CA SER A 736 -1.94 -16.80 28.89
C SER A 736 -1.20 -17.24 27.63
N VAL A 737 0.13 -17.33 27.65
CA VAL A 737 0.93 -17.85 26.54
C VAL A 737 0.71 -19.35 26.42
N LEU A 738 0.86 -20.08 27.54
CA LEU A 738 0.71 -21.53 27.59
C LEU A 738 -0.68 -22.01 27.15
N LYS A 739 -1.74 -21.20 27.35
CA LYS A 739 -3.12 -21.52 26.92
C LYS A 739 -3.19 -21.91 25.43
N HIS A 740 -2.39 -21.26 24.60
CA HIS A 740 -2.34 -21.50 23.15
C HIS A 740 -1.63 -22.79 22.77
N PHE A 741 -0.86 -23.37 23.70
CA PHE A 741 -0.12 -24.61 23.51
C PHE A 741 -0.71 -25.78 24.32
N LEU A 742 -1.84 -25.59 25.03
CA LEU A 742 -2.41 -26.61 25.93
C LEU A 742 -2.73 -27.93 25.23
N HIS A 743 -3.14 -27.89 23.95
CA HIS A 743 -3.37 -29.11 23.17
C HIS A 743 -2.12 -30.01 23.07
N ALA A 744 -0.92 -29.44 23.23
CA ALA A 744 0.33 -30.18 23.22
C ALA A 744 0.80 -30.66 24.60
N ASN A 745 0.08 -30.37 25.69
CA ASN A 745 0.45 -30.70 27.08
C ASN A 745 1.93 -30.32 27.41
N PRO A 746 2.30 -29.03 27.31
CA PRO A 746 3.68 -28.58 27.50
C PRO A 746 4.20 -28.96 28.88
N THR A 747 5.35 -29.65 28.94
CA THR A 747 5.94 -30.14 30.19
C THR A 747 7.19 -29.34 30.54
N LEU A 748 7.25 -28.79 31.75
CA LEU A 748 8.41 -28.02 32.21
C LEU A 748 9.67 -28.92 32.25
N VAL A 749 10.76 -28.42 31.67
CA VAL A 749 12.03 -29.14 31.60
C VAL A 749 12.75 -29.06 32.96
N ALA A 750 12.81 -30.19 33.68
CA ALA A 750 13.30 -30.23 35.07
C ALA A 750 14.75 -29.75 35.26
N ASN A 751 15.64 -30.01 34.30
CA ASN A 751 17.03 -29.57 34.31
C ASN A 751 17.23 -28.12 33.80
N ALA A 752 16.16 -27.40 33.47
CA ALA A 752 16.19 -26.02 33.01
C ALA A 752 15.52 -25.04 33.99
N ALA A 753 15.37 -25.40 35.27
CA ALA A 753 14.41 -24.81 36.22
C ALA A 753 14.39 -23.28 36.46
N PRO A 754 15.43 -22.44 36.22
CA PRO A 754 15.22 -20.99 36.22
C PRO A 754 14.63 -20.48 34.89
N LEU A 755 14.77 -21.25 33.80
CA LEU A 755 14.19 -20.97 32.49
C LEU A 755 12.81 -21.61 32.42
N GLN A 756 11.80 -20.83 32.04
CA GLN A 756 10.46 -21.33 31.72
C GLN A 756 10.47 -22.03 30.35
N LEU A 757 11.26 -23.10 30.26
CA LEU A 757 11.44 -23.93 29.08
C LEU A 757 10.53 -25.14 29.18
N TYR A 758 9.60 -25.24 28.25
CA TYR A 758 8.62 -26.33 28.18
C TYR A 758 8.88 -27.19 26.96
N LEU A 759 8.92 -28.51 27.13
CA LEU A 759 8.88 -29.46 26.03
C LEU A 759 7.45 -29.52 25.49
N ILE A 760 7.27 -29.18 24.22
CA ILE A 760 6.00 -29.29 23.50
C ILE A 760 5.87 -30.70 22.91
N LYS A 761 6.91 -31.15 22.20
CA LYS A 761 6.85 -32.43 21.47
C LYS A 761 8.24 -32.98 21.19
N GLU A 762 8.51 -34.22 21.58
CA GLU A 762 9.73 -34.92 21.16
C GLU A 762 9.65 -35.32 19.68
N GLY A 763 10.79 -35.30 19.00
CA GLY A 763 10.90 -35.69 17.60
C GLY A 763 12.02 -34.98 16.84
N TYR A 764 12.19 -35.36 15.58
CA TYR A 764 13.21 -34.79 14.70
C TYR A 764 12.64 -33.58 13.93
N PHE A 765 12.87 -32.37 14.45
CA PHE A 765 12.35 -31.13 13.84
C PHE A 765 13.34 -30.39 12.94
N ALA A 766 14.60 -30.81 12.84
CA ALA A 766 15.61 -30.17 12.00
C ALA A 766 15.15 -29.93 10.55
N ARG A 767 14.68 -30.98 9.87
CA ARG A 767 14.18 -30.86 8.49
C ARG A 767 12.90 -30.03 8.39
N VAL A 768 12.06 -30.08 9.41
CA VAL A 768 10.83 -29.27 9.48
C VAL A 768 11.22 -27.79 9.54
N MET A 769 12.14 -27.41 10.42
CA MET A 769 12.62 -26.03 10.54
C MET A 769 13.33 -25.53 9.28
N GLY A 770 14.11 -26.39 8.62
CA GLY A 770 14.67 -26.08 7.29
C GLY A 770 13.57 -25.77 6.27
N GLY A 771 12.55 -26.63 6.17
CA GLY A 771 11.41 -26.42 5.27
C GLY A 771 10.61 -25.16 5.60
N LEU A 772 10.31 -24.92 6.87
CA LEU A 772 9.59 -23.74 7.36
C LEU A 772 10.35 -22.44 7.10
N SER A 773 11.68 -22.49 7.08
CA SER A 773 12.57 -21.36 6.82
C SER A 773 12.86 -21.18 5.32
N CYS A 774 11.84 -21.32 4.46
CA CYS A 774 11.99 -21.25 3.00
C CYS A 774 13.01 -22.25 2.42
N MET A 775 13.02 -23.49 2.91
CA MET A 775 13.95 -24.56 2.48
C MET A 775 15.43 -24.24 2.73
N GLN A 776 15.74 -23.40 3.72
CA GLN A 776 17.12 -23.05 4.06
C GLN A 776 17.73 -24.07 5.02
N ASP A 777 18.71 -24.81 4.54
CA ASP A 777 19.44 -25.85 5.29
C ASP A 777 20.11 -25.31 6.56
N ILE A 778 20.42 -24.01 6.61
CA ILE A 778 21.01 -23.38 7.78
C ILE A 778 20.15 -23.50 9.05
N ALA A 779 18.82 -23.58 8.93
CA ALA A 779 17.94 -23.82 10.08
C ALA A 779 17.91 -25.30 10.49
N ARG A 780 18.22 -26.21 9.57
CA ARG A 780 18.31 -27.67 9.82
C ARG A 780 19.63 -28.04 10.49
N ASP A 781 20.72 -27.41 10.05
CA ASP A 781 22.09 -27.88 10.32
C ASP A 781 22.71 -27.29 11.59
N GLY A 782 22.07 -26.32 12.26
CA GLY A 782 22.52 -25.82 13.56
C GLY A 782 22.33 -26.83 14.70
N HIS A 783 22.86 -26.51 15.89
CA HIS A 783 22.58 -27.26 17.12
C HIS A 783 21.11 -27.11 17.55
N PHE A 784 20.57 -25.92 17.33
CA PHE A 784 19.13 -25.65 17.44
C PHE A 784 18.74 -24.52 16.48
N SER A 785 17.44 -24.44 16.21
CA SER A 785 16.83 -23.33 15.48
C SER A 785 15.56 -22.91 16.20
N LEU A 786 15.15 -21.67 16.02
CA LEU A 786 13.98 -21.13 16.68
C LEU A 786 13.16 -20.20 15.78
N ALA A 787 11.89 -20.11 16.10
CA ALA A 787 10.98 -19.10 15.62
C ALA A 787 10.61 -18.17 16.79
N MET A 788 10.76 -16.88 16.58
CA MET A 788 10.32 -15.83 17.49
C MET A 788 8.86 -15.53 17.21
N ILE A 789 8.01 -15.73 18.22
CA ILE A 789 6.58 -15.44 18.16
C ILE A 789 6.29 -14.20 18.99
N GLY A 790 5.68 -13.19 18.37
CA GLY A 790 5.28 -11.95 19.02
C GLY A 790 3.81 -11.93 19.33
N ARG A 791 3.41 -11.35 20.45
CA ARG A 791 2.02 -10.98 20.71
C ARG A 791 1.66 -9.77 19.84
N VAL A 792 0.74 -9.98 18.91
CA VAL A 792 0.22 -8.95 18.01
C VAL A 792 -1.29 -9.17 17.86
N PRO A 793 -2.09 -8.68 18.81
CA PRO A 793 -3.55 -8.65 18.69
C PRO A 793 -3.96 -7.93 17.40
N SER A 794 -5.05 -8.38 16.77
CA SER A 794 -5.50 -7.81 15.48
C SER A 794 -5.80 -6.31 15.52
N ASP A 795 -6.17 -5.77 16.68
CA ASP A 795 -6.44 -4.36 16.95
C ASP A 795 -5.17 -3.53 17.18
N GLU A 796 -4.04 -4.17 17.48
CA GLU A 796 -2.73 -3.52 17.60
C GLU A 796 -2.00 -3.43 16.25
N VAL A 797 -2.49 -4.11 15.22
CA VAL A 797 -1.97 -4.00 13.84
C VAL A 797 -2.24 -2.60 13.31
N GLY A 798 -1.18 -1.81 13.18
CA GLY A 798 -1.29 -0.39 12.84
C GLY A 798 -1.13 0.56 14.03
N THR A 799 -0.59 0.09 15.15
CA THR A 799 -0.13 0.92 16.27
C THR A 799 1.40 0.98 16.31
N PRO A 800 2.02 1.95 17.02
CA PRO A 800 3.47 1.99 17.24
C PRO A 800 4.03 0.70 17.88
N ARG A 801 3.22 -0.01 18.67
CA ARG A 801 3.58 -1.29 19.30
C ARG A 801 3.95 -2.36 18.28
N TYR A 802 3.36 -2.33 17.08
CA TYR A 802 3.71 -3.28 16.03
C TYR A 802 5.20 -3.18 15.63
N ARG A 803 5.79 -1.98 15.56
CA ARG A 803 7.24 -1.82 15.36
C ARG A 803 8.03 -2.36 16.53
N ARG A 804 7.60 -2.05 17.75
CA ARG A 804 8.26 -2.42 19.01
C ARG A 804 8.44 -3.93 19.13
N VAL A 805 7.44 -4.71 18.71
CA VAL A 805 7.49 -6.18 18.71
C VAL A 805 8.58 -6.71 17.76
N PHE A 806 8.75 -6.12 16.57
CA PHE A 806 9.87 -6.45 15.67
C PHE A 806 11.22 -5.94 16.22
N TRP A 807 11.25 -4.78 16.87
CA TRP A 807 12.48 -4.28 17.50
C TRP A 807 12.95 -5.25 18.58
N GLU A 808 12.05 -5.75 19.44
CA GLU A 808 12.37 -6.77 20.45
C GLU A 808 12.92 -8.06 19.80
N ALA A 809 12.33 -8.52 18.69
CA ALA A 809 12.83 -9.67 17.95
C ALA A 809 14.24 -9.44 17.35
N GLY A 810 14.51 -8.24 16.82
CA GLY A 810 15.85 -7.85 16.37
C GLY A 810 16.87 -7.80 17.50
N MET A 811 16.49 -7.23 18.66
CA MET A 811 17.33 -7.21 19.87
C MET A 811 17.65 -8.62 20.35
N LEU A 812 16.67 -9.52 20.38
CA LEU A 812 16.84 -10.94 20.66
C LEU A 812 17.86 -11.59 19.73
N GLY A 813 17.73 -11.34 18.43
CA GLY A 813 18.68 -11.82 17.44
C GLY A 813 20.10 -11.33 17.72
N GLN A 814 20.27 -10.06 18.10
CA GLN A 814 21.59 -9.50 18.42
C GLN A 814 22.21 -10.14 19.65
N VAL A 815 21.42 -10.37 20.71
CA VAL A 815 21.88 -11.07 21.91
C VAL A 815 22.35 -12.48 21.56
N LEU A 816 21.57 -13.23 20.79
CA LEU A 816 21.94 -14.59 20.35
C LEU A 816 23.22 -14.58 19.50
N TYR A 817 23.38 -13.62 18.61
CA TYR A 817 24.61 -13.45 17.82
C TYR A 817 25.84 -13.25 18.70
N HIS A 818 25.79 -12.31 19.65
CA HIS A 818 26.92 -12.03 20.53
C HIS A 818 27.21 -13.19 21.46
N GLU A 819 26.19 -13.77 22.10
CA GLU A 819 26.36 -14.88 23.03
C GLU A 819 26.94 -16.14 22.36
N ALA A 820 26.51 -16.43 21.14
CA ALA A 820 27.06 -17.53 20.34
C ALA A 820 28.52 -17.24 19.98
N THR A 821 28.82 -16.04 19.45
CA THR A 821 30.18 -15.64 19.03
C THR A 821 31.15 -15.66 20.22
N MET A 822 30.76 -15.13 21.38
CA MET A 822 31.59 -15.11 22.58
C MET A 822 31.97 -16.52 23.06
N ARG A 823 31.14 -17.53 22.78
CA ARG A 823 31.39 -18.94 23.14
C ARG A 823 32.01 -19.76 22.00
N GLY A 824 32.52 -19.10 20.97
CA GLY A 824 33.14 -19.75 19.81
C GLY A 824 32.14 -20.42 18.87
N GLY A 825 30.84 -20.24 19.08
CA GLY A 825 29.79 -20.69 18.19
C GLY A 825 29.49 -19.66 17.10
N SER A 826 28.46 -19.95 16.32
CA SER A 826 27.99 -19.09 15.24
C SER A 826 26.47 -19.08 15.19
N ALA A 827 25.95 -18.04 14.55
CA ALA A 827 24.52 -17.80 14.51
C ALA A 827 24.11 -17.23 13.15
N THR A 828 22.82 -17.32 12.85
CA THR A 828 22.21 -16.55 11.78
C THR A 828 20.75 -16.25 12.09
N GLY A 829 20.33 -15.05 11.72
CA GLY A 829 18.92 -14.70 11.59
C GLY A 829 18.40 -15.08 10.21
N ILE A 830 17.10 -15.35 10.13
CA ILE A 830 16.42 -15.81 8.93
C ILE A 830 15.10 -15.06 8.79
N GLY A 831 15.04 -14.14 7.82
CA GLY A 831 13.85 -13.33 7.54
C GLY A 831 12.83 -14.00 6.61
N CYS A 832 13.19 -15.11 5.94
CA CYS A 832 12.27 -15.85 5.05
C CYS A 832 11.76 -17.11 5.74
N TYR A 833 10.45 -17.17 5.95
CA TYR A 833 9.76 -18.30 6.54
C TYR A 833 8.31 -18.37 6.06
N PHE A 834 7.63 -19.50 6.31
CA PHE A 834 6.21 -19.71 6.04
C PHE A 834 5.39 -19.51 7.32
N ASP A 835 4.91 -18.28 7.57
CA ASP A 835 4.24 -17.84 8.80
C ASP A 835 3.16 -18.84 9.28
N ASP A 836 2.19 -19.18 8.42
CA ASP A 836 1.06 -20.08 8.75
C ASP A 836 1.48 -21.54 8.99
N ALA A 837 2.54 -21.98 8.33
CA ALA A 837 3.03 -23.35 8.52
C ALA A 837 3.76 -23.49 9.86
N VAL A 838 4.52 -22.46 10.27
CA VAL A 838 5.16 -22.39 11.60
C VAL A 838 4.09 -22.40 12.69
N ALA A 839 3.02 -21.61 12.50
CA ALA A 839 1.86 -21.59 13.39
C ALA A 839 1.26 -22.98 13.61
N GLY A 840 1.04 -23.72 12.52
CA GLY A 840 0.52 -25.08 12.57
C GLY A 840 1.45 -26.06 13.30
N VAL A 841 2.76 -25.98 13.05
CA VAL A 841 3.75 -26.85 13.72
C VAL A 841 3.90 -26.52 15.20
N ALA A 842 3.83 -25.24 15.56
CA ALA A 842 3.87 -24.77 16.96
C ALA A 842 2.59 -25.11 17.73
N GLY A 843 1.52 -25.55 17.05
CA GLY A 843 0.23 -25.86 17.69
C GLY A 843 -0.59 -24.62 18.04
N LEU A 844 -0.30 -23.48 17.39
CA LEU A 844 -0.93 -22.17 17.64
C LEU A 844 -2.21 -21.93 16.81
N ASN A 845 -2.58 -22.87 15.95
CA ASN A 845 -3.86 -22.87 15.26
C ASN A 845 -4.90 -23.43 16.23
N GLY A 846 -5.75 -22.57 16.79
CA GLY A 846 -6.83 -22.99 17.68
C GLY A 846 -7.64 -24.14 17.09
N GLY A 847 -8.01 -25.11 17.92
CA GLY A 847 -8.82 -26.25 17.52
C GLY A 847 -10.10 -25.80 16.81
N ASP A 848 -10.29 -26.26 15.57
CA ASP A 848 -11.23 -27.30 15.17
C ASP A 848 -10.92 -27.64 13.71
N GLY A 849 -10.97 -28.92 13.35
CA GLY A 849 -10.50 -29.47 12.08
C GLY A 849 -11.28 -29.07 10.81
N GLU A 850 -11.74 -27.82 10.70
CA GLU A 850 -12.33 -27.28 9.48
C GLU A 850 -11.48 -26.13 8.95
N GLY A 851 -10.69 -26.44 7.92
CA GLY A 851 -9.92 -25.47 7.17
C GLY A 851 -10.81 -24.41 6.53
N THR A 852 -10.88 -23.23 7.15
CA THR A 852 -11.23 -22.00 6.47
C THR A 852 -9.94 -21.23 6.24
N GLY A 853 -9.61 -21.02 4.95
CA GLY A 853 -8.33 -20.49 4.49
C GLY A 853 -8.12 -19.00 4.74
N SER A 854 -8.07 -18.56 5.99
CA SER A 854 -7.49 -17.26 6.38
C SER A 854 -6.41 -17.49 7.43
N GLY A 855 -5.15 -17.36 7.00
CA GLY A 855 -3.94 -17.57 7.79
C GLY A 855 -3.76 -16.56 8.92
N ALA A 856 -4.29 -16.90 10.09
CA ALA A 856 -3.89 -16.28 11.34
C ALA A 856 -3.80 -17.36 12.41
N LEU A 857 -2.58 -17.53 12.95
CA LEU A 857 -2.34 -17.87 14.36
C LEU A 857 -3.48 -17.32 15.19
N GLY A 858 -4.15 -18.11 16.03
CA GLY A 858 -5.41 -17.70 16.66
C GLY A 858 -5.39 -16.29 17.26
N GLY A 859 -5.82 -15.28 16.49
CA GLY A 859 -5.98 -13.84 16.78
C GLY A 859 -4.83 -13.03 17.42
N GLU A 860 -3.93 -13.64 18.20
CA GLU A 860 -3.15 -12.98 19.25
C GLU A 860 -1.62 -13.04 19.03
N PHE A 861 -1.09 -14.00 18.26
CA PHE A 861 0.35 -14.16 18.04
C PHE A 861 0.75 -14.11 16.56
N GLN A 862 1.98 -13.68 16.27
CA GLN A 862 2.55 -13.64 14.93
C GLN A 862 3.99 -14.17 14.92
N VAL A 863 4.39 -14.93 13.89
CA VAL A 863 5.81 -15.28 13.68
C VAL A 863 6.55 -14.05 13.13
N LEU A 864 7.62 -13.64 13.80
CA LEU A 864 8.35 -12.41 13.49
C LEU A 864 9.70 -12.67 12.83
N TYR A 865 10.41 -13.69 13.30
CA TYR A 865 11.81 -13.90 12.92
C TYR A 865 12.24 -15.33 13.21
N HIS A 866 13.01 -15.94 12.31
CA HIS A 866 13.66 -17.22 12.58
C HIS A 866 15.13 -16.99 12.91
N PHE A 867 15.72 -17.90 13.67
CA PHE A 867 17.12 -17.84 14.05
C PHE A 867 17.70 -19.24 14.18
N SER A 868 19.00 -19.38 13.93
CA SER A 868 19.72 -20.64 14.14
C SER A 868 21.06 -20.39 14.81
N VAL A 869 21.45 -21.32 15.68
CA VAL A 869 22.72 -21.31 16.40
C VAL A 869 23.40 -22.65 16.18
N GLY A 870 24.70 -22.62 15.87
CA GLY A 870 25.49 -23.80 15.53
C GLY A 870 26.96 -23.45 15.40
N VAL A 871 27.67 -24.19 14.55
CA VAL A 871 29.07 -23.91 14.17
C VAL A 871 29.08 -23.51 12.69
N SER A 872 29.68 -22.38 12.34
CA SER A 872 29.78 -21.97 10.94
C SER A 872 30.82 -22.79 10.19
N ARG A 873 30.53 -23.12 8.93
CA ARG A 873 31.60 -23.39 7.96
C ARG A 873 32.31 -22.08 7.63
N GLU A 874 33.61 -22.14 7.40
CA GLU A 874 34.38 -20.95 7.07
C GLU A 874 33.94 -20.37 5.71
N ASP A 875 33.62 -19.08 5.66
CA ASP A 875 33.31 -18.37 4.42
C ASP A 875 34.55 -17.64 3.91
N GLU A 876 35.28 -18.27 2.99
CA GLU A 876 36.52 -17.77 2.41
C GLU A 876 36.38 -16.42 1.68
N ARG A 877 35.16 -15.98 1.38
CA ARG A 877 34.91 -14.68 0.75
C ARG A 877 35.07 -13.52 1.73
N VAL A 878 35.02 -13.77 3.04
CA VAL A 878 35.20 -12.73 4.06
C VAL A 878 36.69 -12.37 4.13
N ARG A 879 37.01 -11.11 3.85
CA ARG A 879 38.38 -10.61 3.92
C ARG A 879 38.83 -10.54 5.38
N ARG A 880 40.05 -10.99 5.63
CA ARG A 880 40.73 -10.87 6.92
C ARG A 880 41.56 -9.59 6.97
N GLY A 881 41.59 -8.90 8.12
CA GLY A 881 42.38 -7.68 8.34
C GLY A 881 41.53 -6.47 8.71
N ASP A 882 42.18 -5.31 8.87
CA ASP A 882 41.51 -4.05 9.20
C ASP A 882 40.51 -3.65 8.10
N PRO A 883 39.19 -3.57 8.38
CA PRO A 883 38.19 -3.23 7.39
C PRO A 883 38.35 -1.83 6.81
N TYR A 884 39.01 -0.91 7.51
CA TYR A 884 39.21 0.47 7.06
C TYR A 884 40.50 0.67 6.25
N SER A 885 41.35 -0.36 6.14
CA SER A 885 42.54 -0.33 5.27
C SER A 885 42.19 -0.22 3.78
N VAL A 886 41.02 -0.71 3.38
CA VAL A 886 40.50 -0.69 1.99
C VAL A 886 40.10 0.72 1.54
N VAL A 887 39.74 1.59 2.49
CA VAL A 887 39.17 2.93 2.26
C VAL A 887 40.22 3.97 1.90
N LYS A 888 41.49 3.77 2.31
CA LYS A 888 42.62 4.70 2.05
C LYS A 888 42.97 4.90 0.57
N GLY A 889 42.27 4.26 -0.37
CA GLY A 889 42.46 4.40 -1.82
C GLY A 889 41.20 4.67 -2.65
N MET A 890 40.02 4.90 -2.04
CA MET A 890 38.77 5.17 -2.78
C MET A 890 38.53 6.68 -2.97
N ASP A 891 38.13 7.06 -4.19
CA ASP A 891 37.81 8.45 -4.56
C ASP A 891 36.49 8.90 -3.91
N ARG A 892 36.57 9.96 -3.10
CA ARG A 892 35.47 10.55 -2.32
C ARG A 892 34.38 11.22 -3.17
N THR A 893 34.60 11.39 -4.47
CA THR A 893 33.67 12.07 -5.39
C THR A 893 32.82 11.11 -6.21
N ALA A 894 33.11 9.81 -6.18
CA ALA A 894 32.28 8.78 -6.81
C ALA A 894 31.07 8.43 -5.93
N PRO A 895 29.92 8.02 -6.52
CA PRO A 895 28.80 7.50 -5.74
C PRO A 895 29.29 6.33 -4.85
N ARG A 896 28.99 6.42 -3.54
CA ARG A 896 29.33 5.40 -2.55
C ARG A 896 28.75 4.06 -3.02
N GLN A 897 29.56 3.00 -2.94
CA GLN A 897 29.43 1.74 -3.67
C GLN A 897 27.98 1.30 -3.95
N THR A 898 27.70 1.06 -5.23
CA THR A 898 26.49 0.35 -5.70
C THR A 898 26.73 -1.16 -5.56
N ALA A 899 25.68 -1.91 -5.18
CA ALA A 899 25.77 -3.35 -4.90
C ALA A 899 25.94 -4.19 -6.18
#